data_AF-I1GQR4-F1
#
_entry.id   AF-I1GQR4-F1
#
_cell.length_a   1.000
_cell.length_b   1.000
_cell.length_c   1.000
_cell.angle_alpha   90.00
_cell.angle_beta   90.00
_cell.angle_gamma   90.00
#
_symmetry.space_group_name_H-M   'P 1'
#
loop_
_entity.id
_entity.type
_entity.pdbx_description
1 polymer ?
#
loop_
_entity_poly.entity_id
_entity_poly.type
_entity_poly.pdbx_seq_one_letter_code
_entity_poly.pdbx_strand_id
1 'polypeptide(L)'
;MEREGEAKNERKARGGGGDSRTAASNGGGGKGRRTWKGAYGGGGGGYRQYPIIQAYPALLPLPVNAGRNRTHINGAVALPLPPPVLLYLQPPPPLHLLSTCYGKPMPGAVQRGPMWTHKPSKKPPPPPHAVTAALLPLPKGSNTLQTEKFFMHKKTSQVGMDNGNTHHRSSNNQQGTPIARRPDSGGVEGAVIPLSANHFLVRFDPDQKIFHYDVNIFPHPSKETARMIKNKLVEENSSVLSGALPAFDGRRDLYSPFEFQEDKAEFFVSLPVTSARCSVVKNNGYILDQQKFKVFKVNIRLVSKLSGEYLNKYLSKDKDGISLPQDYLHALDVILREGAMESSVLVGRSLYPRSMGEAKDIGGGAVGLRGFFQSLRPTKQGLALNVDLSLTAFHESTGMIAYLQKRCDFLKDLPHDKNRALAQEERRDVEKALRNIRVFVCHRETNQRYHVHSLTEETTENLKFRDRSGKDLMVMDYFKEQYNHDIQFRNLPCLQIGRSKPCYVPMELCVVCEGQKFLGKLSDEQTSKILKMGCQRPSERKGIINGAVEEAFGAKRNSYADQFNLQVSKDMTQLSGRVLLPPKLKFGGGGRIKDITPQRFDRQWSLLDSHVTEGSKIKSWALISFGGTPEQHSCIPKFVNQLSSRCEQLGIYLNKKTVISPLFERIQLLNSVCILESKLKKIQEAASGNLQLLICVMERRHRGYADLKRIAETSIGVVTQCCLYPNLSKLTVQFVANLALKMNAKLGGCNVSLYNSLPCQIPRIFSDDEPVMFMGADVTHPHPLDDSSPSVVAVVASMNWPSANKYISRMRSQTHRKEIIEHLDVMAGELLEEFLKEVGKLPARIIFFRDGVSETQFDKVLKEEMHAVRMTCSRYPGYKPLITFIVVQKRHHTRLFHREKNGGSTHYSDQNIPPGTVVDTVITHPREFDFYLCSHWGTKGTSRPTHYHILLDENKFGSDELQQLIHNLCYTFVRCTRPVSLVPPAYYAHLAAYRGKLYLERSDSVPTSRTTLYSTTPLQTPPLPKLSDSVKRLMFYC
;
A
#
# COMPACT_ATOMS: atom_id res chain seq x y z
N MET A 1 -81.26 33.34 -21.51
CA MET A 1 -82.36 32.35 -21.55
C MET A 1 -81.72 30.97 -21.56
N GLU A 2 -82.03 29.99 -20.71
CA GLU A 2 -82.92 29.86 -19.53
C GLU A 2 -82.28 28.76 -18.62
N ARG A 3 -82.19 28.94 -17.28
CA ARG A 3 -83.07 28.41 -16.20
C ARG A 3 -83.10 26.87 -16.11
N GLU A 4 -83.11 26.18 -14.97
CA GLU A 4 -83.27 26.46 -13.51
C GLU A 4 -82.55 25.32 -12.72
N GLY A 5 -82.29 25.30 -11.40
CA GLY A 5 -82.46 26.28 -10.30
C GLY A 5 -81.88 25.76 -8.96
N GLU A 6 -81.58 26.70 -8.04
CA GLU A 6 -81.79 26.67 -6.55
C GLU A 6 -81.10 25.62 -5.60
N ALA A 7 -80.69 25.93 -4.35
CA ALA A 7 -80.54 27.21 -3.60
C ALA A 7 -79.75 27.07 -2.25
N LYS A 8 -79.05 28.16 -1.82
CA LYS A 8 -78.83 28.70 -0.43
C LYS A 8 -78.11 27.83 0.66
N ASN A 9 -77.38 28.35 1.68
CA ASN A 9 -76.94 29.72 2.04
C ASN A 9 -75.68 29.75 2.99
N GLU A 10 -74.88 30.84 2.93
CA GLU A 10 -74.24 31.68 4.00
C GLU A 10 -73.84 31.19 5.43
N ARG A 11 -72.97 31.85 6.25
CA ARG A 11 -71.72 32.68 6.12
C ARG A 11 -71.26 33.19 7.54
N LYS A 12 -69.99 33.01 7.95
CA LYS A 12 -69.27 33.72 9.09
C LYS A 12 -69.88 33.51 10.52
N ALA A 13 -69.29 33.83 11.69
CA ALA A 13 -68.04 34.51 12.09
C ALA A 13 -67.57 34.20 13.56
N ARG A 14 -66.29 34.51 13.88
CA ARG A 14 -65.69 34.99 15.17
C ARG A 14 -65.73 34.16 16.49
N GLY A 15 -64.67 34.38 17.31
CA GLY A 15 -64.46 33.91 18.71
C GLY A 15 -63.30 32.89 18.78
N GLY A 16 -62.12 33.19 19.34
CA GLY A 16 -61.84 33.37 20.79
C GLY A 16 -61.82 31.98 21.45
N GLY A 17 -60.73 31.40 21.99
CA GLY A 17 -59.52 31.93 22.62
C GLY A 17 -59.36 31.19 23.96
N GLY A 18 -58.15 30.89 24.44
CA GLY A 18 -57.96 30.33 25.79
C GLY A 18 -57.28 28.96 25.85
N ASP A 19 -56.26 28.91 26.70
CA ASP A 19 -55.19 27.93 26.80
C ASP A 19 -55.45 26.84 27.88
N SER A 20 -54.90 25.63 27.63
CA SER A 20 -54.06 24.86 28.59
C SER A 20 -54.63 23.86 29.64
N ARG A 21 -53.84 22.76 29.81
CA ARG A 21 -53.56 21.94 31.04
C ARG A 21 -54.70 21.02 31.58
N THR A 22 -54.48 19.88 32.28
CA THR A 22 -53.28 19.06 32.67
C THR A 22 -53.69 17.68 33.23
N ALA A 23 -52.78 16.68 33.14
CA ALA A 23 -52.57 15.57 34.11
C ALA A 23 -53.72 14.54 34.39
N ALA A 24 -53.55 13.47 35.18
CA ALA A 24 -52.54 12.38 35.22
C ALA A 24 -52.95 11.34 36.32
N SER A 25 -52.87 10.02 36.07
CA SER A 25 -52.91 8.91 37.08
C SER A 25 -53.06 7.52 36.41
N ASN A 26 -52.95 6.35 37.07
CA ASN A 26 -51.96 5.81 38.04
C ASN A 26 -52.19 4.26 38.19
N GLY A 27 -51.18 3.44 38.56
CA GLY A 27 -51.31 1.98 38.87
C GLY A 27 -51.62 1.03 37.68
N GLY A 28 -51.45 -0.30 37.68
CA GLY A 28 -50.87 -1.27 38.65
C GLY A 28 -51.81 -2.47 38.94
N GLY A 29 -51.45 -3.77 38.81
CA GLY A 29 -50.26 -4.44 38.24
C GLY A 29 -49.96 -5.83 38.87
N GLY A 30 -49.82 -6.93 38.11
CA GLY A 30 -49.49 -8.26 38.68
C GLY A 30 -49.60 -9.54 37.81
N LYS A 31 -48.58 -10.42 37.94
CA LYS A 31 -48.54 -11.91 37.92
C LYS A 31 -49.08 -12.74 36.72
N GLY A 32 -48.25 -13.67 36.22
CA GLY A 32 -48.66 -14.85 35.43
C GLY A 32 -47.50 -15.79 35.03
N ARG A 33 -47.44 -17.03 35.56
CA ARG A 33 -46.41 -18.06 35.26
C ARG A 33 -46.84 -18.99 34.11
N ARG A 34 -45.90 -19.47 33.25
CA ARG A 34 -45.46 -20.91 33.12
C ARG A 34 -44.71 -21.23 31.81
N THR A 35 -43.46 -21.67 31.95
CA THR A 35 -42.76 -22.81 31.28
C THR A 35 -43.13 -23.27 29.85
N TRP A 36 -42.12 -23.45 28.96
CA TRP A 36 -41.59 -24.78 28.54
C TRP A 36 -40.25 -24.68 27.75
N LYS A 37 -39.61 -25.83 27.48
CA LYS A 37 -38.25 -25.99 26.91
C LYS A 37 -38.22 -26.14 25.38
N GLY A 38 -37.05 -25.88 24.75
CA GLY A 38 -36.68 -26.26 23.37
C GLY A 38 -35.84 -25.16 22.71
N ALA A 39 -34.51 -25.19 22.56
CA ALA A 39 -33.52 -26.19 22.12
C ALA A 39 -33.22 -26.18 20.60
N TYR A 40 -31.92 -26.17 20.28
CA TYR A 40 -31.23 -26.43 19.00
C TYR A 40 -31.10 -25.38 17.88
N GLY A 41 -29.84 -25.21 17.45
CA GLY A 41 -29.40 -24.90 16.08
C GLY A 41 -29.36 -23.42 15.68
N GLY A 42 -28.28 -22.87 15.11
CA GLY A 42 -27.01 -23.45 14.65
C GLY A 42 -26.50 -22.67 13.43
N GLY A 43 -25.18 -22.66 13.17
CA GLY A 43 -24.63 -22.13 11.91
C GLY A 43 -23.86 -20.80 12.00
N GLY A 44 -22.85 -20.73 12.87
CA GLY A 44 -21.83 -19.67 12.86
C GLY A 44 -20.90 -19.73 11.63
N GLY A 45 -21.40 -19.32 10.45
CA GLY A 45 -20.64 -19.33 9.20
C GLY A 45 -19.68 -18.15 9.06
N GLY A 46 -18.39 -18.38 9.31
CA GLY A 46 -17.34 -17.39 9.07
C GLY A 46 -17.12 -17.07 7.57
N TYR A 47 -16.21 -16.10 7.30
CA TYR A 47 -15.25 -16.06 6.17
C TYR A 47 -14.99 -14.70 5.48
N ARG A 48 -13.67 -14.39 5.42
CA ARG A 48 -12.86 -13.93 4.25
C ARG A 48 -12.85 -12.45 3.77
N GLN A 49 -11.61 -12.01 3.51
CA GLN A 49 -11.11 -10.91 2.62
C GLN A 49 -11.26 -9.43 3.06
N TYR A 50 -10.20 -8.68 3.39
CA TYR A 50 -8.99 -8.16 2.71
C TYR A 50 -8.82 -6.71 3.23
N PRO A 51 -7.65 -6.30 3.77
CA PRO A 51 -7.53 -5.04 4.50
C PRO A 51 -7.20 -3.89 3.54
N ILE A 52 -8.25 -3.25 3.04
CA ILE A 52 -8.12 -2.00 2.30
C ILE A 52 -7.68 -0.92 3.29
N ILE A 53 -6.54 -0.25 3.06
CA ILE A 53 -6.28 1.07 3.65
C ILE A 53 -7.19 2.08 2.94
N GLN A 54 -8.49 1.96 3.21
CA GLN A 54 -9.39 3.09 3.09
C GLN A 54 -8.95 4.09 4.17
N ALA A 55 -8.60 5.29 3.75
CA ALA A 55 -8.61 6.45 4.64
C ALA A 55 -10.08 6.72 5.04
N TYR A 56 -10.59 5.95 6.01
CA TYR A 56 -11.89 6.19 6.62
C TYR A 56 -11.89 7.58 7.26
N PRO A 57 -12.84 8.47 6.90
CA PRO A 57 -13.21 9.57 7.76
C PRO A 57 -13.91 8.97 8.98
N ALA A 58 -13.27 9.01 10.15
CA ALA A 58 -13.85 8.52 11.39
C ALA A 58 -13.59 9.51 12.52
N LEU A 59 -14.57 10.42 12.67
CA LEU A 59 -15.18 10.90 13.92
C LEU A 59 -14.25 11.22 15.10
N LEU A 60 -14.24 12.50 15.48
CA LEU A 60 -13.82 12.99 16.80
C LEU A 60 -14.93 12.76 17.84
N PRO A 61 -14.60 12.38 19.07
CA PRO A 61 -15.23 12.89 20.28
C PRO A 61 -14.49 14.14 20.77
N LEU A 62 -15.22 15.14 21.24
CA LEU A 62 -14.64 16.27 22.00
C LEU A 62 -14.40 15.86 23.46
N PRO A 63 -13.44 16.52 24.17
CA PRO A 63 -13.15 16.19 25.56
C PRO A 63 -14.23 16.74 26.51
N VAL A 64 -14.64 15.93 27.48
CA VAL A 64 -15.44 16.37 28.63
C VAL A 64 -14.52 16.40 29.85
N ASN A 65 -14.49 17.54 30.56
CA ASN A 65 -13.79 17.67 31.83
C ASN A 65 -14.38 16.71 32.86
N ALA A 66 -13.55 15.92 33.53
CA ALA A 66 -13.92 15.17 34.72
C ALA A 66 -13.08 15.65 35.90
N GLY A 67 -13.71 16.37 36.82
CA GLY A 67 -13.11 16.76 38.09
C GLY A 67 -13.01 15.60 39.08
N ARG A 68 -12.30 15.83 40.18
CA ARG A 68 -12.15 14.91 41.31
C ARG A 68 -13.52 14.50 41.88
N ASN A 69 -13.66 13.23 42.29
CA ASN A 69 -13.88 12.91 43.70
C ASN A 69 -13.68 11.42 44.03
N ARG A 70 -13.35 11.16 45.32
CA ARG A 70 -13.18 9.84 45.94
C ARG A 70 -14.51 9.34 46.50
N THR A 71 -14.70 8.01 46.55
CA THR A 71 -15.24 7.28 47.72
C THR A 71 -14.90 5.78 47.65
N HIS A 72 -14.75 5.15 48.81
CA HIS A 72 -14.50 3.70 48.99
C HIS A 72 -15.81 2.90 49.06
N ILE A 73 -15.76 1.57 48.89
CA ILE A 73 -16.11 0.54 49.91
C ILE A 73 -15.85 -0.89 49.37
N ASN A 74 -15.68 -1.85 50.28
CA ASN A 74 -15.04 -3.18 50.10
C ASN A 74 -15.98 -4.32 49.64
N GLY A 75 -15.37 -5.43 49.20
CA GLY A 75 -16.00 -6.77 49.14
C GLY A 75 -15.06 -7.81 48.50
N ALA A 76 -14.63 -8.84 49.24
CA ALA A 76 -13.58 -9.79 48.83
C ALA A 76 -13.98 -11.27 49.00
N VAL A 77 -13.52 -12.15 48.10
CA VAL A 77 -13.37 -13.62 48.28
C VAL A 77 -12.14 -14.09 47.46
N ALA A 78 -11.48 -15.17 47.87
CA ALA A 78 -10.08 -15.48 47.55
C ALA A 78 -9.81 -16.65 46.56
N LEU A 79 -8.67 -16.54 45.84
CA LEU A 79 -7.55 -17.50 45.61
C LEU A 79 -7.82 -18.94 45.06
N PRO A 80 -6.90 -19.51 44.21
CA PRO A 80 -5.55 -19.95 44.62
C PRO A 80 -4.36 -19.64 43.65
N LEU A 81 -3.19 -20.18 43.99
CA LEU A 81 -1.80 -19.76 43.68
C LEU A 81 -1.19 -20.24 42.33
N PRO A 82 -0.06 -19.63 41.88
CA PRO A 82 0.74 -20.06 40.72
C PRO A 82 2.08 -20.76 41.09
N PRO A 83 2.69 -21.52 40.17
CA PRO A 83 4.12 -21.87 40.20
C PRO A 83 4.86 -21.64 38.84
N PRO A 84 6.20 -21.73 38.76
CA PRO A 84 7.21 -21.09 39.61
C PRO A 84 8.22 -20.26 38.78
N VAL A 85 9.11 -19.51 39.46
CA VAL A 85 10.14 -18.63 38.84
C VAL A 85 11.54 -19.26 38.92
N LEU A 86 12.38 -19.08 37.89
CA LEU A 86 13.82 -19.37 37.95
C LEU A 86 14.68 -18.10 37.80
N LEU A 87 15.36 -17.80 38.91
CA LEU A 87 16.58 -17.01 39.13
C LEU A 87 17.25 -16.30 37.94
N TYR A 88 17.35 -14.96 38.07
CA TYR A 88 18.39 -14.14 37.44
C TYR A 88 19.20 -13.43 38.54
N LEU A 89 20.53 -13.50 38.45
CA LEU A 89 21.46 -12.83 39.36
C LEU A 89 21.57 -11.33 39.03
N GLN A 90 21.57 -10.48 40.06
CA GLN A 90 21.77 -9.02 39.93
C GLN A 90 23.23 -8.63 40.22
N PRO A 91 23.81 -7.66 39.49
CA PRO A 91 25.04 -6.96 39.88
C PRO A 91 24.76 -5.82 40.89
N PRO A 92 25.77 -5.40 41.69
CA PRO A 92 25.58 -4.51 42.85
C PRO A 92 25.45 -3.00 42.51
N PRO A 93 24.92 -2.17 43.43
CA PRO A 93 24.71 -0.74 43.23
C PRO A 93 25.94 0.13 43.59
N PRO A 94 26.16 1.27 42.91
CA PRO A 94 27.07 2.32 43.39
C PRO A 94 26.39 3.25 44.42
N LEU A 95 27.22 3.86 45.26
CA LEU A 95 26.85 4.61 46.47
C LEU A 95 26.29 6.03 46.20
N HIS A 96 25.50 6.51 47.17
CA HIS A 96 25.12 7.93 47.28
C HIS A 96 26.30 8.81 47.66
N LEU A 97 26.33 10.04 47.12
CA LEU A 97 26.92 11.21 47.77
C LEU A 97 25.94 12.39 47.70
N LEU A 98 25.68 13.01 48.85
CA LEU A 98 24.82 14.18 49.05
C LEU A 98 25.68 15.34 49.57
N SER A 99 25.67 16.48 48.88
CA SER A 99 26.03 17.84 49.37
C SER A 99 26.04 18.81 48.19
N THR A 100 25.66 20.09 48.27
CA THR A 100 24.93 20.87 49.29
C THR A 100 24.30 22.11 48.63
N CYS A 101 23.46 22.80 49.39
CA CYS A 101 22.69 24.03 49.09
C CYS A 101 23.49 25.26 48.59
N TYR A 102 22.72 26.34 48.34
CA TYR A 102 23.04 27.75 47.95
C TYR A 102 22.87 28.04 46.44
N GLY A 103 22.18 29.11 46.01
CA GLY A 103 21.37 30.11 46.71
C GLY A 103 20.67 31.05 45.70
N LYS A 104 19.52 31.63 46.07
CA LYS A 104 18.88 32.78 45.37
C LYS A 104 19.31 34.07 46.10
N PRO A 105 19.38 35.26 45.45
CA PRO A 105 18.19 35.94 44.95
C PRO A 105 18.34 36.78 43.65
N MET A 106 17.22 37.42 43.27
CA MET A 106 17.06 38.45 42.23
C MET A 106 17.46 39.85 42.80
N PRO A 107 17.10 41.03 42.20
CA PRO A 107 16.59 41.37 40.86
C PRO A 107 17.31 42.55 40.17
N GLY A 108 16.93 42.85 38.92
CA GLY A 108 17.21 44.13 38.25
C GLY A 108 16.10 44.44 37.24
N ALA A 109 15.47 45.62 37.33
CA ALA A 109 14.28 46.00 36.58
C ALA A 109 14.42 47.39 35.95
N VAL A 110 13.39 47.82 35.19
CA VAL A 110 13.19 49.21 34.69
C VAL A 110 14.10 49.53 33.46
N GLN A 111 13.72 50.24 32.38
CA GLN A 111 12.63 51.21 32.13
C GLN A 111 12.03 51.13 30.68
N ARG A 112 11.20 52.12 30.29
CA ARG A 112 10.35 52.15 29.08
C ARG A 112 10.84 53.13 27.97
N GLY A 113 10.62 52.73 26.70
CA GLY A 113 10.21 53.60 25.58
C GLY A 113 11.28 54.46 24.86
N PRO A 114 10.92 55.21 23.79
CA PRO A 114 9.66 55.23 23.02
C PRO A 114 9.83 55.10 21.47
N MET A 115 8.72 55.24 20.74
CA MET A 115 8.62 55.26 19.26
C MET A 115 9.34 56.46 18.60
N TRP A 116 9.75 56.30 17.33
CA TRP A 116 9.66 57.35 16.30
C TRP A 116 9.21 56.78 14.95
N THR A 117 8.44 57.57 14.19
CA THR A 117 7.82 57.22 12.90
C THR A 117 8.32 58.14 11.79
N HIS A 118 8.52 57.65 10.55
CA HIS A 118 8.46 58.50 9.35
C HIS A 118 7.98 57.78 8.08
N LYS A 119 7.29 58.56 7.24
CA LYS A 119 6.74 58.36 5.88
C LYS A 119 6.81 59.78 5.21
N PRO A 120 6.34 60.02 3.96
CA PRO A 120 6.65 59.37 2.68
C PRO A 120 6.89 60.42 1.53
N SER A 121 7.31 60.01 0.32
CA SER A 121 7.23 60.81 -0.94
C SER A 121 7.69 59.98 -2.16
N LYS A 122 7.44 60.29 -3.45
CA LYS A 122 6.24 60.54 -4.30
C LYS A 122 6.74 60.94 -5.72
N LYS A 123 6.61 60.05 -6.76
CA LYS A 123 6.43 60.33 -8.23
C LYS A 123 7.44 61.28 -8.96
N PRO A 124 7.40 61.54 -10.31
CA PRO A 124 6.48 61.13 -11.41
C PRO A 124 7.15 60.54 -12.71
N PRO A 125 6.37 60.14 -13.76
CA PRO A 125 6.81 59.78 -15.13
C PRO A 125 6.61 60.94 -16.16
N PRO A 126 6.88 60.82 -17.50
CA PRO A 126 5.83 60.37 -18.46
C PRO A 126 6.25 59.42 -19.67
N PRO A 127 6.20 59.70 -21.02
CA PRO A 127 5.36 58.83 -21.91
C PRO A 127 5.90 58.53 -23.38
N PRO A 128 5.12 58.44 -24.52
CA PRO A 128 5.16 57.25 -25.43
C PRO A 128 5.21 57.55 -26.96
N HIS A 129 5.07 56.53 -27.85
CA HIS A 129 4.56 56.64 -29.24
C HIS A 129 4.20 55.22 -29.82
N ALA A 130 3.59 55.10 -31.02
CA ALA A 130 2.13 55.11 -31.27
C ALA A 130 1.80 54.53 -32.69
N VAL A 131 0.55 54.05 -32.91
CA VAL A 131 -0.14 53.78 -34.22
C VAL A 131 0.51 52.69 -35.16
N THR A 132 -0.11 51.99 -36.14
CA THR A 132 -1.45 51.99 -36.81
C THR A 132 -1.82 50.58 -37.34
N ALA A 133 -3.06 50.39 -37.84
CA ALA A 133 -3.61 49.15 -38.40
C ALA A 133 -3.58 49.07 -39.96
N ALA A 134 -3.82 47.88 -40.55
CA ALA A 134 -4.62 47.69 -41.80
C ALA A 134 -4.85 46.20 -42.24
N LEU A 135 -6.13 45.84 -42.43
CA LEU A 135 -6.78 45.11 -43.55
C LEU A 135 -6.17 43.83 -44.22
N LEU A 136 -6.93 42.72 -44.10
CA LEU A 136 -7.52 41.82 -45.14
C LEU A 136 -6.92 41.74 -46.58
N PRO A 137 -6.91 40.54 -47.26
CA PRO A 137 -8.16 39.85 -47.65
C PRO A 137 -8.21 38.30 -47.72
N LEU A 138 -9.43 37.79 -47.95
CA LEU A 138 -9.82 36.40 -48.28
C LEU A 138 -9.32 35.95 -49.66
N PRO A 139 -9.38 34.63 -49.96
CA PRO A 139 -10.44 34.21 -50.90
C PRO A 139 -11.25 32.97 -50.46
N LYS A 140 -12.40 32.79 -51.13
CA LYS A 140 -13.38 31.71 -50.92
C LYS A 140 -13.01 30.47 -51.75
N GLY A 141 -13.45 29.29 -51.32
CA GLY A 141 -13.40 28.05 -52.11
C GLY A 141 -14.30 26.97 -51.52
N SER A 142 -15.55 26.92 -51.95
CA SER A 142 -16.48 25.83 -51.62
C SER A 142 -16.29 24.65 -52.58
N ASN A 143 -16.35 23.42 -52.09
CA ASN A 143 -17.08 22.34 -52.78
C ASN A 143 -17.37 21.15 -51.88
N THR A 144 -18.36 20.37 -52.33
CA THR A 144 -19.11 19.38 -51.55
C THR A 144 -18.70 17.94 -51.89
N LEU A 145 -19.22 16.99 -51.10
CA LEU A 145 -19.53 15.59 -51.42
C LEU A 145 -18.53 14.46 -51.11
N GLN A 146 -19.17 13.38 -50.63
CA GLN A 146 -18.89 11.95 -50.77
C GLN A 146 -17.81 11.27 -49.90
N THR A 147 -18.33 10.74 -48.80
CA THR A 147 -18.14 9.36 -48.32
C THR A 147 -17.62 8.37 -49.37
N GLU A 148 -16.51 7.69 -49.08
CA GLU A 148 -16.29 6.33 -49.58
C GLU A 148 -15.45 5.48 -48.62
N LYS A 149 -15.77 4.18 -48.54
CA LYS A 149 -15.07 3.19 -47.71
C LYS A 149 -14.10 2.42 -48.60
N PHE A 150 -12.83 2.29 -48.20
CA PHE A 150 -11.93 1.32 -48.85
C PHE A 150 -11.22 0.39 -47.87
N PHE A 151 -11.46 -0.90 -48.07
CA PHE A 151 -10.65 -2.02 -47.60
C PHE A 151 -9.50 -2.26 -48.59
N MET A 152 -8.27 -2.50 -48.10
CA MET A 152 -7.29 -3.41 -48.71
C MET A 152 -6.32 -3.85 -47.59
N HIS A 153 -6.28 -5.13 -47.20
CA HIS A 153 -5.55 -6.25 -47.83
C HIS A 153 -4.02 -6.22 -47.63
N LYS A 154 -3.55 -7.24 -46.89
CA LYS A 154 -2.13 -7.63 -46.82
C LYS A 154 -1.65 -8.08 -48.21
N LYS A 155 -0.40 -7.76 -48.55
CA LYS A 155 0.40 -8.60 -49.46
C LYS A 155 1.67 -9.06 -48.75
N THR A 156 1.87 -10.37 -48.79
CA THR A 156 3.08 -11.08 -48.38
C THR A 156 4.02 -11.12 -49.58
N SER A 157 5.33 -11.03 -49.34
CA SER A 157 6.36 -11.39 -50.34
C SER A 157 7.45 -12.20 -49.65
N GLN A 158 7.83 -13.32 -50.26
CA GLN A 158 8.92 -14.22 -49.85
C GLN A 158 10.14 -14.06 -50.78
N VAL A 159 11.17 -14.87 -50.50
CA VAL A 159 12.42 -15.06 -51.25
C VAL A 159 13.50 -14.02 -50.91
N GLY A 160 14.75 -14.39 -50.58
CA GLY A 160 15.35 -15.73 -50.53
C GLY A 160 16.46 -15.86 -49.47
N MET A 161 16.91 -17.09 -49.24
CA MET A 161 18.03 -17.41 -48.34
C MET A 161 19.33 -17.37 -49.12
N ASP A 162 20.39 -16.80 -48.52
CA ASP A 162 21.75 -17.21 -48.82
C ASP A 162 22.64 -17.08 -47.58
N ASN A 163 23.57 -18.02 -47.39
CA ASN A 163 24.39 -18.15 -46.19
C ASN A 163 25.78 -17.52 -46.39
N GLY A 164 26.17 -16.60 -45.52
CA GLY A 164 27.52 -16.00 -45.50
C GLY A 164 27.98 -15.68 -44.08
N ASN A 165 28.84 -16.54 -43.53
CA ASN A 165 29.16 -16.56 -42.10
C ASN A 165 30.42 -15.71 -41.77
N THR A 166 30.25 -14.51 -41.21
CA THR A 166 31.35 -13.76 -40.54
C THR A 166 30.82 -12.93 -39.38
N HIS A 167 31.01 -13.41 -38.14
CA HIS A 167 30.58 -12.71 -36.93
C HIS A 167 31.53 -11.57 -36.53
N HIS A 168 31.42 -10.41 -37.20
CA HIS A 168 31.88 -9.16 -36.59
C HIS A 168 30.90 -8.73 -35.49
N ARG A 169 31.36 -8.81 -34.25
CA ARG A 169 30.59 -8.49 -33.04
C ARG A 169 30.52 -6.97 -32.83
N SER A 170 29.77 -6.26 -33.67
CA SER A 170 29.53 -4.82 -33.48
C SER A 170 28.71 -4.58 -32.21
N SER A 171 29.33 -3.90 -31.25
CA SER A 171 28.69 -3.45 -30.02
C SER A 171 27.64 -2.39 -30.34
N ASN A 172 26.38 -2.83 -30.45
CA ASN A 172 25.25 -1.94 -30.72
C ASN A 172 24.94 -1.09 -29.49
N ASN A 173 25.75 -0.04 -29.29
CA ASN A 173 25.70 0.87 -28.15
C ASN A 173 24.55 1.87 -28.34
N GLN A 174 23.31 1.37 -28.27
CA GLN A 174 22.10 2.20 -28.31
C GLN A 174 22.04 3.06 -27.04
N GLN A 175 22.55 4.29 -27.15
CA GLN A 175 22.45 5.29 -26.09
C GLN A 175 20.98 5.49 -25.72
N GLY A 176 20.65 5.25 -24.45
CA GLY A 176 19.29 5.46 -23.95
C GLY A 176 18.94 6.94 -23.92
N THR A 177 17.65 7.26 -24.12
CA THR A 177 17.13 8.62 -23.93
C THR A 177 17.53 9.13 -22.54
N PRO A 178 18.25 10.24 -22.40
CA PRO A 178 18.71 10.70 -21.11
C PRO A 178 17.53 11.11 -20.23
N ILE A 179 17.56 10.69 -18.96
CA ILE A 179 16.56 11.09 -17.95
C ILE A 179 16.58 12.61 -17.79
N ALA A 180 15.40 13.21 -17.62
CA ALA A 180 15.25 14.65 -17.46
C ALA A 180 16.09 15.18 -16.30
N ARG A 181 17.00 16.11 -16.63
CA ARG A 181 17.80 16.84 -15.64
C ARG A 181 16.95 17.88 -14.93
N ARG A 182 17.34 18.21 -13.70
CA ARG A 182 16.70 19.32 -12.98
C ARG A 182 16.89 20.64 -13.75
N PRO A 183 15.81 21.41 -14.00
CA PRO A 183 15.86 22.63 -14.79
C PRO A 183 16.54 23.80 -14.05
N ASP A 184 16.61 23.75 -12.72
CA ASP A 184 17.01 24.83 -11.83
C ASP A 184 17.67 24.31 -10.55
N SER A 185 17.97 25.18 -9.59
CA SER A 185 18.52 24.83 -8.27
C SER A 185 17.55 24.02 -7.38
N GLY A 186 16.30 23.87 -7.79
CA GLY A 186 15.14 23.74 -6.91
C GLY A 186 14.32 25.03 -6.96
N GLY A 187 13.00 24.89 -6.78
CA GLY A 187 12.05 26.01 -6.78
C GLY A 187 12.20 26.92 -5.56
N VAL A 188 11.57 28.09 -5.64
CA VAL A 188 11.61 29.16 -4.64
C VAL A 188 10.24 29.53 -4.08
N GLU A 189 9.13 29.08 -4.68
CA GLU A 189 7.79 29.47 -4.22
C GLU A 189 7.37 28.82 -2.89
N GLY A 190 6.52 29.53 -2.13
CA GLY A 190 5.99 29.05 -0.86
C GLY A 190 6.83 29.42 0.37
N ALA A 191 6.26 29.23 1.55
CA ALA A 191 6.89 29.64 2.81
C ALA A 191 7.92 28.60 3.27
N VAL A 192 9.14 29.02 3.60
CA VAL A 192 10.20 28.11 4.08
C VAL A 192 9.80 27.44 5.39
N ILE A 193 10.03 26.12 5.49
CA ILE A 193 9.74 25.29 6.66
C ILE A 193 10.98 24.48 7.06
N PRO A 194 11.48 24.57 8.31
CA PRO A 194 12.60 23.76 8.77
C PRO A 194 12.14 22.33 9.11
N LEU A 195 12.81 21.34 8.52
CA LEU A 195 12.45 19.93 8.57
C LEU A 195 13.63 19.05 8.98
N SER A 196 13.30 17.87 9.48
CA SER A 196 14.23 16.74 9.58
C SER A 196 13.72 15.60 8.71
N ALA A 197 14.60 14.92 7.99
CA ALA A 197 14.29 13.72 7.21
C ALA A 197 14.98 12.49 7.82
N ASN A 198 14.35 11.32 7.70
CA ASN A 198 14.92 10.03 8.14
C ASN A 198 16.05 9.49 7.24
N HIS A 199 16.91 10.40 6.79
CA HIS A 199 18.11 10.15 6.02
C HIS A 199 19.30 10.46 6.91
N PHE A 200 20.27 9.57 6.94
CA PHE A 200 21.45 9.66 7.80
C PHE A 200 22.67 9.75 6.88
N LEU A 201 23.42 10.84 6.95
CA LEU A 201 24.55 11.08 6.04
C LEU A 201 25.59 9.96 6.21
N VAL A 202 26.06 9.38 5.11
CA VAL A 202 27.15 8.40 5.09
C VAL A 202 28.37 9.03 4.43
N ARG A 203 29.46 9.14 5.18
CA ARG A 203 30.77 9.46 4.61
C ARG A 203 31.50 8.17 4.31
N PHE A 204 32.18 8.14 3.17
CA PHE A 204 33.07 7.06 2.74
C PHE A 204 34.37 7.70 2.28
N ASP A 205 35.47 6.96 2.41
CA ASP A 205 36.75 7.33 1.81
C ASP A 205 36.76 6.94 0.32
N PRO A 206 36.95 7.89 -0.62
CA PRO A 206 37.03 7.59 -2.06
C PRO A 206 38.25 6.75 -2.45
N ASP A 207 39.34 6.84 -1.68
CA ASP A 207 40.63 6.19 -1.96
C ASP A 207 40.69 4.77 -1.38
N GLN A 208 39.82 4.48 -0.39
CA GLN A 208 39.59 3.14 0.13
C GLN A 208 39.08 2.20 -0.97
N LYS A 209 39.91 1.21 -1.31
CA LYS A 209 39.55 0.12 -2.23
C LYS A 209 38.68 -0.90 -1.53
N ILE A 210 37.69 -1.43 -2.24
CA ILE A 210 36.86 -2.56 -1.81
C ILE A 210 37.18 -3.75 -2.71
N PHE A 211 37.63 -4.85 -2.11
CA PHE A 211 37.96 -6.07 -2.82
C PHE A 211 36.73 -6.97 -2.88
N HIS A 212 36.27 -7.26 -4.09
CA HIS A 212 35.08 -8.07 -4.35
C HIS A 212 35.48 -9.47 -4.80
N TYR A 213 34.95 -10.49 -4.12
CA TYR A 213 35.20 -11.90 -4.37
C TYR A 213 33.90 -12.65 -4.68
N ASP A 214 33.94 -13.57 -5.65
CA ASP A 214 32.90 -14.58 -5.87
C ASP A 214 33.14 -15.75 -4.93
N VAL A 215 32.11 -16.11 -4.18
CA VAL A 215 32.10 -17.21 -3.21
C VAL A 215 31.17 -18.32 -3.68
N ASN A 216 31.73 -19.51 -3.87
CA ASN A 216 30.99 -20.68 -4.29
C ASN A 216 31.06 -21.75 -3.19
N ILE A 217 29.89 -22.16 -2.66
CA ILE A 217 29.80 -23.06 -1.51
C ILE A 217 29.10 -24.36 -1.93
N PHE A 218 29.82 -25.48 -1.79
CA PHE A 218 29.31 -26.82 -2.06
C PHE A 218 29.25 -27.69 -0.80
N PRO A 219 28.16 -28.44 -0.58
CA PRO A 219 26.89 -28.39 -1.32
C PRO A 219 26.10 -27.12 -1.00
N HIS A 220 25.42 -26.56 -2.02
CA HIS A 220 24.70 -25.28 -1.96
C HIS A 220 23.88 -25.08 -0.66
N PRO A 221 24.28 -24.13 0.22
CA PRO A 221 23.62 -23.89 1.50
C PRO A 221 22.37 -22.99 1.37
N SER A 222 21.60 -22.90 2.46
CA SER A 222 20.62 -21.80 2.63
C SER A 222 21.34 -20.48 2.93
N LYS A 223 20.71 -19.31 2.70
CA LYS A 223 21.29 -18.01 3.08
C LYS A 223 21.69 -17.93 4.57
N GLU A 224 20.87 -18.49 5.46
CA GLU A 224 21.14 -18.58 6.90
C GLU A 224 22.45 -19.39 7.14
N THR A 225 22.56 -20.56 6.49
CA THR A 225 23.73 -21.44 6.58
C THR A 225 24.98 -20.84 5.94
N ALA A 226 24.86 -20.16 4.81
CA ALA A 226 25.97 -19.53 4.09
C ALA A 226 26.69 -18.47 4.95
N ARG A 227 25.95 -17.74 5.79
CA ARG A 227 26.53 -16.76 6.73
C ARG A 227 27.17 -17.42 7.95
N MET A 228 26.62 -18.52 8.46
CA MET A 228 27.31 -19.32 9.49
C MET A 228 28.64 -19.87 8.96
N ILE A 229 28.69 -20.27 7.68
CA ILE A 229 29.94 -20.66 7.01
C ILE A 229 30.92 -19.48 6.94
N LYS A 230 30.47 -18.28 6.56
CA LYS A 230 31.31 -17.06 6.54
C LYS A 230 31.89 -16.74 7.92
N ASN A 231 31.07 -16.75 8.97
CA ASN A 231 31.54 -16.41 10.32
C ASN A 231 32.59 -17.42 10.80
N LYS A 232 32.30 -18.73 10.64
CA LYS A 232 33.26 -19.78 10.98
C LYS A 232 34.55 -19.71 10.13
N LEU A 233 34.45 -19.36 8.86
CA LEU A 233 35.61 -19.12 7.99
C LEU A 233 36.50 -18.01 8.55
N VAL A 234 35.91 -16.88 8.97
CA VAL A 234 36.63 -15.73 9.55
C VAL A 234 37.27 -16.08 10.88
N GLU A 235 36.58 -16.85 11.73
CA GLU A 235 37.10 -17.36 13.00
C GLU A 235 38.31 -18.29 12.81
N GLU A 236 38.25 -19.23 11.86
CA GLU A 236 39.28 -20.26 11.65
C GLU A 236 40.45 -19.82 10.75
N ASN A 237 40.26 -18.83 9.85
CA ASN A 237 41.22 -18.51 8.77
C ASN A 237 41.60 -17.02 8.70
N SER A 238 41.54 -16.31 9.82
CA SER A 238 41.81 -14.87 9.93
C SER A 238 43.12 -14.41 9.24
N SER A 239 44.19 -15.22 9.29
CA SER A 239 45.48 -14.93 8.63
C SER A 239 45.38 -14.86 7.10
N VAL A 240 44.71 -15.84 6.47
CA VAL A 240 44.53 -15.90 5.00
C VAL A 240 43.64 -14.75 4.52
N LEU A 241 42.68 -14.35 5.36
CA LEU A 241 41.79 -13.21 5.13
C LEU A 241 42.40 -11.86 5.54
N SER A 242 43.71 -11.80 5.83
CA SER A 242 44.43 -10.56 6.20
C SER A 242 43.83 -9.82 7.42
N GLY A 243 43.23 -10.56 8.36
CA GLY A 243 42.54 -10.00 9.54
C GLY A 243 41.22 -9.29 9.24
N ALA A 244 40.70 -9.37 8.01
CA ALA A 244 39.49 -8.68 7.58
C ALA A 244 38.20 -9.27 8.20
N LEU A 245 37.20 -8.40 8.40
CA LEU A 245 35.81 -8.78 8.63
C LEU A 245 34.99 -8.56 7.33
N PRO A 246 34.99 -9.52 6.38
CA PRO A 246 34.31 -9.34 5.11
C PRO A 246 32.78 -9.40 5.25
N ALA A 247 32.10 -8.56 4.47
CA ALA A 247 30.64 -8.49 4.38
C ALA A 247 30.11 -9.40 3.25
N PHE A 248 28.97 -10.05 3.44
CA PHE A 248 28.49 -11.12 2.55
C PHE A 248 26.99 -11.04 2.24
N ASP A 249 26.62 -10.99 0.95
CA ASP A 249 25.21 -10.98 0.53
C ASP A 249 24.43 -12.23 0.99
N GLY A 250 25.16 -13.32 1.31
CA GLY A 250 24.61 -14.62 1.69
C GLY A 250 24.33 -15.55 0.50
N ARG A 251 24.93 -15.29 -0.67
CA ARG A 251 24.90 -16.11 -1.88
C ARG A 251 26.29 -16.29 -2.48
N ARG A 252 26.88 -15.21 -2.98
CA ARG A 252 28.10 -15.20 -3.81
C ARG A 252 28.99 -14.00 -3.59
N ASP A 253 28.41 -12.81 -3.42
CA ASP A 253 29.18 -11.58 -3.43
C ASP A 253 29.72 -11.27 -2.03
N LEU A 254 31.05 -11.39 -1.88
CA LEU A 254 31.80 -11.12 -0.65
C LEU A 254 32.70 -9.91 -0.85
N TYR A 255 32.67 -8.98 0.10
CA TYR A 255 33.43 -7.73 0.06
C TYR A 255 34.40 -7.66 1.24
N SER A 256 35.64 -7.27 1.00
CA SER A 256 36.69 -7.10 2.01
C SER A 256 37.33 -5.70 1.92
N PRO A 257 37.73 -5.09 3.05
CA PRO A 257 38.50 -3.84 3.05
C PRO A 257 39.98 -4.08 2.68
N PHE A 258 40.46 -5.32 2.82
CA PHE A 258 41.84 -5.73 2.54
C PHE A 258 41.90 -6.82 1.47
N GLU A 259 43.00 -6.86 0.72
CA GLU A 259 43.28 -7.95 -0.21
C GLU A 259 43.65 -9.21 0.59
N PHE A 260 43.10 -10.37 0.21
CA PHE A 260 43.46 -11.65 0.81
C PHE A 260 44.83 -12.09 0.29
N GLN A 261 45.49 -13.01 1.01
CA GLN A 261 46.83 -13.47 0.64
C GLN A 261 46.86 -14.22 -0.70
N GLU A 262 45.73 -14.80 -1.12
CA GLU A 262 45.58 -15.56 -2.37
C GLU A 262 44.40 -15.05 -3.20
N ASP A 263 44.60 -14.87 -4.51
CA ASP A 263 43.55 -14.54 -5.49
C ASP A 263 42.45 -15.61 -5.59
N LYS A 264 42.77 -16.85 -5.19
CA LYS A 264 41.90 -18.02 -5.18
C LYS A 264 42.22 -18.87 -3.97
N ALA A 265 41.33 -18.86 -2.98
CA ALA A 265 41.46 -19.68 -1.78
C ALA A 265 40.36 -20.76 -1.73
N GLU A 266 40.71 -21.95 -1.24
CA GLU A 266 39.79 -23.07 -1.08
C GLU A 266 39.79 -23.56 0.39
N PHE A 267 38.62 -23.55 1.01
CA PHE A 267 38.46 -23.88 2.44
C PHE A 267 37.44 -24.99 2.65
N PHE A 268 37.62 -25.75 3.72
CA PHE A 268 36.71 -26.83 4.13
C PHE A 268 36.09 -26.53 5.49
N VAL A 269 34.98 -25.79 5.49
CA VAL A 269 34.31 -25.34 6.71
C VAL A 269 33.40 -26.43 7.27
N SER A 270 33.66 -26.86 8.50
CA SER A 270 32.92 -27.90 9.21
C SER A 270 31.82 -27.30 10.09
N LEU A 271 30.55 -27.37 9.67
CA LEU A 271 29.42 -26.97 10.54
C LEU A 271 28.84 -28.18 11.27
N PRO A 272 28.56 -28.10 12.58
CA PRO A 272 27.91 -29.19 13.31
C PRO A 272 26.50 -29.39 12.75
N VAL A 273 26.20 -30.63 12.34
CA VAL A 273 24.87 -31.02 11.90
C VAL A 273 24.35 -32.07 12.84
N THR A 274 23.31 -31.72 13.60
CA THR A 274 22.51 -32.66 14.40
C THR A 274 21.75 -33.59 13.46
N SER A 275 22.45 -34.53 12.83
CA SER A 275 21.88 -35.55 11.95
C SER A 275 21.56 -36.79 12.76
N ALA A 276 20.39 -37.38 12.57
CA ALA A 276 19.94 -38.58 13.28
C ALA A 276 20.71 -39.88 12.91
N ARG A 277 21.98 -39.78 12.48
CA ARG A 277 22.82 -40.87 11.97
C ARG A 277 24.06 -41.12 12.82
N CYS A 278 23.90 -41.35 14.12
CA CYS A 278 24.87 -42.16 14.86
C CYS A 278 24.26 -43.54 15.13
N SER A 279 25.03 -44.57 14.81
CA SER A 279 24.75 -45.95 15.20
C SER A 279 25.35 -46.15 16.58
N VAL A 280 24.55 -46.59 17.54
CA VAL A 280 25.09 -47.02 18.84
C VAL A 280 25.74 -48.40 18.62
N VAL A 281 27.05 -48.41 18.40
CA VAL A 281 27.84 -49.62 18.64
C VAL A 281 28.09 -49.68 20.13
N LYS A 282 27.43 -50.60 20.84
CA LYS A 282 27.75 -50.87 22.23
C LYS A 282 29.12 -51.56 22.29
N ASN A 283 30.10 -50.89 22.88
CA ASN A 283 31.16 -51.54 23.65
C ASN A 283 31.64 -50.58 24.74
N ASN A 284 31.52 -51.04 25.99
CA ASN A 284 32.07 -50.48 27.23
C ASN A 284 32.04 -48.95 27.42
N GLY A 285 30.93 -48.48 28.01
CA GLY A 285 31.05 -47.70 29.25
C GLY A 285 31.24 -46.18 29.18
N TYR A 286 31.35 -45.54 28.01
CA TYR A 286 31.39 -44.08 27.91
C TYR A 286 30.54 -43.55 26.74
N ILE A 287 29.62 -42.62 27.00
CA ILE A 287 28.83 -41.95 25.97
C ILE A 287 29.60 -40.69 25.51
N LEU A 288 30.31 -40.81 24.40
CA LEU A 288 30.82 -39.66 23.64
C LEU A 288 29.83 -39.33 22.52
N ASP A 289 29.14 -38.20 22.64
CA ASP A 289 28.22 -37.72 21.61
C ASP A 289 29.02 -37.23 20.38
N GLN A 290 29.22 -38.12 19.40
CA GLN A 290 29.93 -37.81 18.16
C GLN A 290 29.09 -36.87 17.28
N GLN A 291 29.25 -35.58 17.54
CA GLN A 291 28.64 -34.49 16.78
C GLN A 291 29.07 -34.59 15.30
N LYS A 292 28.14 -34.97 14.41
CA LYS A 292 28.46 -35.13 12.98
C LYS A 292 28.57 -33.78 12.28
N PHE A 293 29.79 -33.39 11.94
CA PHE A 293 30.03 -32.21 11.12
C PHE A 293 29.64 -32.48 9.66
N LYS A 294 28.97 -31.51 9.04
CA LYS A 294 28.85 -31.42 7.59
C LYS A 294 29.92 -30.47 7.11
N VAL A 295 30.85 -31.00 6.32
CA VAL A 295 31.87 -30.22 5.64
C VAL A 295 31.24 -29.53 4.42
N PHE A 296 31.57 -28.24 4.27
CA PHE A 296 31.26 -27.45 3.09
C PHE A 296 32.58 -27.00 2.46
N LYS A 297 32.75 -27.27 1.16
CA LYS A 297 33.83 -26.73 0.35
C LYS A 297 33.45 -25.30 -0.06
N VAL A 298 34.31 -24.35 0.27
CA VAL A 298 34.13 -22.91 0.03
C VAL A 298 35.27 -22.45 -0.87
N ASN A 299 34.95 -22.07 -2.10
CA ASN A 299 35.90 -21.53 -3.05
C ASN A 299 35.68 -20.02 -3.14
N ILE A 300 36.72 -19.24 -2.88
CA ILE A 300 36.70 -17.78 -2.91
C ILE A 300 37.66 -17.32 -3.99
N ARG A 301 37.22 -16.42 -4.87
CA ARG A 301 38.05 -15.89 -5.97
C ARG A 301 37.89 -14.39 -6.11
N LEU A 302 38.99 -13.65 -6.23
CA LEU A 302 38.98 -12.22 -6.51
C LEU A 302 38.36 -11.96 -7.90
N VAL A 303 37.38 -11.05 -7.95
CA VAL A 303 36.64 -10.65 -9.16
C VAL A 303 37.01 -9.24 -9.59
N SER A 304 37.01 -8.28 -8.65
CA SER A 304 37.24 -6.87 -8.96
C SER A 304 37.73 -6.07 -7.76
N LYS A 305 38.53 -5.02 -8.04
CA LYS A 305 38.97 -4.02 -7.07
C LYS A 305 38.17 -2.75 -7.32
N LEU A 306 37.21 -2.45 -6.46
CA LEU A 306 36.28 -1.33 -6.62
C LEU A 306 36.84 -0.07 -5.95
N SER A 307 36.74 1.09 -6.60
CA SER A 307 37.20 2.40 -6.09
C SER A 307 36.04 3.36 -5.90
N GLY A 308 36.07 4.15 -4.81
CA GLY A 308 35.07 5.16 -4.49
C GLY A 308 35.17 6.44 -5.33
N GLU A 309 36.27 6.64 -6.05
CA GLU A 309 36.50 7.83 -6.90
C GLU A 309 35.33 8.12 -7.84
N TYR A 310 34.79 7.11 -8.54
CA TYR A 310 33.70 7.29 -9.49
C TYR A 310 32.39 7.68 -8.80
N LEU A 311 32.13 7.18 -7.58
CA LEU A 311 30.98 7.59 -6.80
C LEU A 311 31.16 9.03 -6.30
N ASN A 312 32.35 9.40 -5.84
CA ASN A 312 32.67 10.76 -5.43
C ASN A 312 32.50 11.75 -6.61
N LYS A 313 33.05 11.43 -7.80
CA LYS A 313 32.88 12.20 -9.04
C LYS A 313 31.42 12.25 -9.53
N TYR A 314 30.62 11.23 -9.24
CA TYR A 314 29.18 11.23 -9.55
C TYR A 314 28.38 12.15 -8.61
N LEU A 315 28.70 12.13 -7.32
CA LEU A 315 28.06 12.96 -6.29
C LEU A 315 28.52 14.42 -6.35
N SER A 316 29.76 14.68 -6.81
CA SER A 316 30.24 16.03 -7.09
C SER A 316 29.53 16.63 -8.32
N LYS A 317 29.46 17.97 -8.35
CA LYS A 317 28.76 18.73 -9.40
C LYS A 317 29.52 18.81 -10.72
N ASP A 318 30.76 18.32 -10.79
CA ASP A 318 31.75 18.83 -11.75
C ASP A 318 31.76 18.18 -13.13
N LYS A 319 31.23 16.96 -13.32
CA LYS A 319 31.29 16.28 -14.63
C LYS A 319 30.01 15.55 -15.03
N ASP A 320 29.48 16.00 -16.16
CA ASP A 320 28.43 15.35 -16.92
C ASP A 320 28.89 14.02 -17.54
N GLY A 321 27.93 13.13 -17.81
CA GLY A 321 28.18 11.86 -18.51
C GLY A 321 28.61 10.67 -17.63
N ILE A 322 29.02 10.91 -16.37
CA ILE A 322 29.34 9.82 -15.42
C ILE A 322 28.05 9.09 -15.00
N SER A 323 28.00 7.78 -15.21
CA SER A 323 26.96 6.89 -14.69
C SER A 323 27.18 6.54 -13.23
N LEU A 324 26.11 6.29 -12.47
CA LEU A 324 26.19 5.86 -11.07
C LEU A 324 26.87 4.48 -10.98
N PRO A 325 28.00 4.32 -10.26
CA PRO A 325 28.67 3.02 -10.12
C PRO A 325 27.85 2.08 -9.22
N GLN A 326 26.96 1.30 -9.83
CA GLN A 326 26.04 0.39 -9.14
C GLN A 326 26.76 -0.65 -8.28
N ASP A 327 27.87 -1.21 -8.76
CA ASP A 327 28.59 -2.28 -8.04
C ASP A 327 29.22 -1.78 -6.74
N TYR A 328 29.83 -0.59 -6.76
CA TYR A 328 30.37 0.04 -5.54
C TYR A 328 29.25 0.45 -4.58
N LEU A 329 28.15 1.02 -5.08
CA LEU A 329 26.98 1.34 -4.27
C LEU A 329 26.33 0.08 -3.66
N HIS A 330 26.34 -1.04 -4.39
CA HIS A 330 25.85 -2.32 -3.89
C HIS A 330 26.75 -2.87 -2.79
N ALA A 331 28.07 -2.86 -2.97
CA ALA A 331 29.03 -3.25 -1.94
C ALA A 331 28.79 -2.48 -0.64
N LEU A 332 28.67 -1.16 -0.71
CA LEU A 332 28.35 -0.31 0.46
C LEU A 332 26.99 -0.67 1.10
N ASP A 333 25.95 -0.96 0.32
CA ASP A 333 24.64 -1.38 0.87
C ASP A 333 24.67 -2.78 1.50
N VAL A 334 25.61 -3.66 1.10
CA VAL A 334 25.87 -4.95 1.77
C VAL A 334 26.63 -4.74 3.08
N ILE A 335 27.75 -4.01 3.04
CA ILE A 335 28.60 -3.70 4.21
C ILE A 335 27.79 -3.07 5.33
N LEU A 336 27.01 -2.02 5.03
CA LEU A 336 26.20 -1.31 6.03
C LEU A 336 25.07 -2.13 6.63
N ARG A 337 24.76 -3.33 6.11
CA ARG A 337 23.74 -4.24 6.69
C ARG A 337 24.36 -5.36 7.52
N GLU A 338 25.62 -5.73 7.30
CA GLU A 338 26.23 -6.97 7.81
C GLU A 338 26.08 -7.10 9.34
N GLY A 339 26.60 -6.13 10.12
CA GLY A 339 26.54 -6.16 11.59
C GLY A 339 25.10 -6.15 12.15
N ALA A 340 24.14 -5.57 11.44
CA ALA A 340 22.75 -5.58 11.85
C ALA A 340 22.05 -6.92 11.55
N MET A 341 22.55 -7.75 10.62
CA MET A 341 21.98 -9.06 10.31
C MET A 341 22.26 -10.13 11.38
N GLU A 342 23.37 -10.02 12.12
CA GLU A 342 23.78 -11.04 13.10
C GLU A 342 22.75 -11.26 14.22
N SER A 343 22.01 -10.21 14.59
CA SER A 343 20.99 -10.23 15.65
C SER A 343 19.54 -10.06 15.15
N SER A 344 19.33 -10.08 13.83
CA SER A 344 18.05 -9.72 13.20
C SER A 344 17.56 -10.74 12.18
N VAL A 345 16.25 -10.95 12.13
CA VAL A 345 15.63 -11.68 11.01
C VAL A 345 15.56 -10.76 9.78
N LEU A 346 16.28 -11.10 8.72
CA LEU A 346 16.25 -10.34 7.45
C LEU A 346 15.04 -10.73 6.60
N VAL A 347 14.23 -9.75 6.20
CA VAL A 347 13.12 -9.92 5.24
C VAL A 347 13.22 -8.83 4.16
N GLY A 348 13.77 -9.19 3.00
CA GLY A 348 14.01 -8.24 1.91
C GLY A 348 15.08 -7.23 2.32
N ARG A 349 14.71 -5.94 2.35
CA ARG A 349 15.56 -4.83 2.84
C ARG A 349 15.24 -4.40 4.29
N SER A 350 14.37 -5.13 4.99
CA SER A 350 14.01 -4.87 6.39
C SER A 350 14.66 -5.88 7.33
N LEU A 351 15.10 -5.37 8.48
CA LEU A 351 15.71 -6.11 9.58
C LEU A 351 14.75 -6.10 10.78
N TYR A 352 14.56 -7.26 11.40
CA TYR A 352 13.70 -7.44 12.57
C TYR A 352 14.56 -7.97 13.74
N PRO A 353 15.26 -7.08 14.47
CA PRO A 353 16.01 -7.45 15.68
C PRO A 353 15.05 -7.82 16.82
N ARG A 354 15.50 -8.70 17.72
CA ARG A 354 14.73 -9.07 18.93
C ARG A 354 14.57 -7.90 19.92
N SER A 355 15.46 -6.93 19.84
CA SER A 355 15.59 -5.76 20.74
C SER A 355 14.54 -4.66 20.49
N MET A 356 13.99 -4.54 19.27
CA MET A 356 13.13 -3.41 18.87
C MET A 356 11.66 -3.53 19.34
N GLY A 357 11.43 -4.30 20.40
CA GLY A 357 10.16 -4.45 21.11
C GLY A 357 9.52 -5.83 20.98
N GLU A 358 8.74 -6.18 21.99
CA GLU A 358 8.10 -7.50 22.12
C GLU A 358 7.15 -7.84 20.95
N ALA A 359 7.08 -9.13 20.65
CA ALA A 359 6.15 -9.70 19.69
C ALA A 359 4.71 -9.55 20.18
N LYS A 360 3.87 -8.82 19.44
CA LYS A 360 2.46 -8.63 19.81
C LYS A 360 1.56 -9.63 19.09
N ASP A 361 0.77 -10.41 19.84
CA ASP A 361 -0.23 -11.32 19.27
C ASP A 361 -1.25 -10.53 18.43
N ILE A 362 -1.38 -10.91 17.16
CA ILE A 362 -2.40 -10.33 16.24
C ILE A 362 -3.59 -11.27 16.03
N GLY A 363 -3.58 -12.44 16.66
CA GLY A 363 -4.54 -13.54 16.54
C GLY A 363 -4.19 -14.49 15.39
N GLY A 364 -4.83 -15.66 15.34
CA GLY A 364 -4.66 -16.58 14.20
C GLY A 364 -3.31 -17.29 14.12
N GLY A 365 -2.62 -17.48 15.26
CA GLY A 365 -1.27 -18.06 15.34
C GLY A 365 -0.17 -17.14 14.79
N ALA A 366 -0.42 -15.84 14.70
CA ALA A 366 0.53 -14.88 14.13
C ALA A 366 0.82 -13.76 15.12
N VAL A 367 2.06 -13.27 15.08
CA VAL A 367 2.56 -12.13 15.88
C VAL A 367 3.04 -11.01 14.95
N GLY A 368 2.86 -9.76 15.36
CA GLY A 368 3.43 -8.59 14.70
C GLY A 368 4.77 -8.24 15.32
N LEU A 369 5.84 -8.20 14.50
CA LEU A 369 7.15 -7.68 14.91
C LEU A 369 7.38 -6.27 14.36
N ARG A 370 8.08 -5.45 15.15
CA ARG A 370 8.70 -4.20 14.70
C ARG A 370 10.11 -4.48 14.19
N GLY A 371 10.54 -3.67 13.25
CA GLY A 371 11.86 -3.71 12.65
C GLY A 371 12.13 -2.41 11.92
N PHE A 372 13.26 -2.32 11.22
CA PHE A 372 13.60 -1.17 10.41
C PHE A 372 13.92 -1.58 8.98
N PHE A 373 13.44 -0.79 8.03
CA PHE A 373 13.92 -0.80 6.66
C PHE A 373 15.19 0.02 6.57
N GLN A 374 16.13 -0.41 5.74
CA GLN A 374 17.36 0.31 5.44
C GLN A 374 17.61 0.30 3.92
N SER A 375 18.04 1.44 3.36
CA SER A 375 18.59 1.51 2.00
C SER A 375 19.56 2.67 1.83
N LEU A 376 20.70 2.41 1.23
CA LEU A 376 21.67 3.43 0.84
C LEU A 376 21.20 4.18 -0.43
N ARG A 377 21.31 5.52 -0.44
CA ARG A 377 20.81 6.40 -1.52
C ARG A 377 21.83 7.48 -1.90
N PRO A 378 22.13 7.70 -3.19
CA PRO A 378 22.82 8.91 -3.64
C PRO A 378 21.85 10.11 -3.60
N THR A 379 22.27 11.22 -3.01
CA THR A 379 21.45 12.43 -2.83
C THR A 379 22.27 13.70 -3.10
N LYS A 380 21.62 14.87 -3.22
CA LYS A 380 22.31 16.18 -3.38
C LYS A 380 23.31 16.51 -2.28
N GLN A 381 23.15 15.98 -1.06
CA GLN A 381 24.11 16.15 0.04
C GLN A 381 25.24 15.11 0.06
N GLY A 382 25.30 14.22 -0.93
CA GLY A 382 26.17 13.05 -0.94
C GLY A 382 25.41 11.76 -0.66
N LEU A 383 26.09 10.77 -0.10
CA LEU A 383 25.53 9.45 0.18
C LEU A 383 24.72 9.47 1.48
N ALA A 384 23.50 8.90 1.49
CA ALA A 384 22.62 8.92 2.65
C ALA A 384 21.91 7.59 2.87
N LEU A 385 21.87 7.13 4.11
CA LEU A 385 21.15 5.94 4.54
C LEU A 385 19.71 6.32 4.93
N ASN A 386 18.73 5.81 4.19
CA ASN A 386 17.31 5.98 4.50
C ASN A 386 16.85 4.86 5.44
N VAL A 387 16.44 5.22 6.65
CA VAL A 387 16.01 4.26 7.70
C VAL A 387 14.57 4.56 8.13
N ASP A 388 13.68 3.57 8.10
CA ASP A 388 12.25 3.76 8.39
C ASP A 388 11.63 2.57 9.14
N LEU A 389 10.68 2.84 10.03
CA LEU A 389 9.96 1.80 10.77
C LEU A 389 9.22 0.83 9.82
N SER A 390 9.58 -0.45 9.93
CA SER A 390 8.97 -1.59 9.24
C SER A 390 8.17 -2.45 10.22
N LEU A 391 7.01 -2.95 9.78
CA LEU A 391 6.22 -3.94 10.52
C LEU A 391 5.85 -5.08 9.58
N THR A 392 5.95 -6.31 10.06
CA THR A 392 5.41 -7.47 9.35
C THR A 392 4.92 -8.53 10.33
N ALA A 393 4.07 -9.43 9.83
CA ALA A 393 3.59 -10.57 10.59
C ALA A 393 4.58 -11.73 10.47
N PHE A 394 4.77 -12.43 11.59
CA PHE A 394 5.51 -13.68 11.71
C PHE A 394 4.58 -14.75 12.31
N HIS A 395 4.92 -16.02 12.10
CA HIS A 395 4.28 -17.11 12.82
C HIS A 395 4.70 -17.07 14.29
N GLU A 396 3.75 -17.33 15.19
CA GLU A 396 4.03 -17.45 16.62
C GLU A 396 4.83 -18.73 16.90
N SER A 397 5.91 -18.61 17.67
CA SER A 397 6.74 -19.74 18.10
C SER A 397 6.07 -20.44 19.30
N THR A 398 5.18 -21.38 19.02
CA THR A 398 4.43 -22.14 20.04
C THR A 398 4.22 -23.60 19.61
N GLY A 399 3.78 -24.45 20.53
CA GLY A 399 3.47 -25.86 20.26
C GLY A 399 2.40 -25.99 19.17
N MET A 400 2.54 -26.98 18.29
CA MET A 400 1.71 -27.08 17.08
C MET A 400 0.21 -27.18 17.39
N ILE A 401 -0.16 -27.89 18.45
CA ILE A 401 -1.55 -27.97 18.92
C ILE A 401 -2.09 -26.58 19.29
N ALA A 402 -1.35 -25.79 20.07
CA ALA A 402 -1.73 -24.43 20.45
C ALA A 402 -1.76 -23.47 19.25
N TYR A 403 -0.80 -23.62 18.32
CA TYR A 403 -0.78 -22.88 17.06
C TYR A 403 -2.05 -23.18 16.23
N LEU A 404 -2.42 -24.46 16.09
CA LEU A 404 -3.60 -24.89 15.34
C LEU A 404 -4.93 -24.45 16.02
N GLN A 405 -5.02 -24.48 17.34
CA GLN A 405 -6.16 -23.93 18.12
C GLN A 405 -6.35 -22.44 17.84
N LYS A 406 -5.27 -21.65 17.85
CA LYS A 406 -5.33 -20.22 17.49
C LYS A 406 -5.68 -20.01 16.01
N ARG A 407 -5.35 -20.97 15.14
CA ARG A 407 -5.40 -20.83 13.67
C ARG A 407 -6.70 -21.28 13.03
N CYS A 408 -7.29 -22.35 13.55
CA CYS A 408 -8.46 -23.03 13.00
C CYS A 408 -9.57 -22.98 14.05
N ASP A 409 -10.60 -22.16 13.84
CA ASP A 409 -11.63 -21.91 14.86
C ASP A 409 -12.31 -23.18 15.38
N PHE A 410 -12.45 -24.20 14.53
CA PHE A 410 -13.04 -25.50 14.89
C PHE A 410 -12.18 -26.34 15.85
N LEU A 411 -10.89 -26.04 16.02
CA LEU A 411 -9.97 -26.76 16.92
C LEU A 411 -9.85 -26.14 18.32
N LYS A 412 -10.57 -25.05 18.64
CA LYS A 412 -10.44 -24.38 19.95
C LYS A 412 -10.72 -25.31 21.14
N ASP A 413 -11.70 -26.19 21.00
CA ASP A 413 -12.15 -27.08 22.08
C ASP A 413 -11.35 -28.40 22.18
N LEU A 414 -10.35 -28.59 21.32
CA LEU A 414 -9.48 -29.76 21.27
C LEU A 414 -8.81 -30.17 22.61
N PRO A 415 -8.52 -29.29 23.59
CA PRO A 415 -8.07 -29.71 24.92
C PRO A 415 -9.11 -30.52 25.71
N HIS A 416 -10.40 -30.29 25.46
CA HIS A 416 -11.53 -30.94 26.16
C HIS A 416 -11.95 -32.23 25.46
N ASP A 417 -11.71 -32.35 24.15
CA ASP A 417 -11.94 -33.57 23.36
C ASP A 417 -10.64 -34.02 22.67
N LYS A 418 -9.80 -34.72 23.44
CA LYS A 418 -8.53 -35.31 22.96
C LYS A 418 -8.73 -36.45 21.96
N ASN A 419 -9.93 -37.05 21.92
CA ASN A 419 -10.27 -38.19 21.06
C ASN A 419 -10.85 -37.75 19.71
N ARG A 420 -10.92 -36.45 19.44
CA ARG A 420 -11.42 -35.91 18.17
C ARG A 420 -10.53 -36.28 16.97
N ALA A 421 -11.16 -36.82 15.94
CA ALA A 421 -10.59 -36.94 14.60
C ALA A 421 -10.89 -35.69 13.74
N LEU A 422 -10.10 -35.48 12.68
CA LEU A 422 -10.34 -34.40 11.69
C LEU A 422 -11.21 -34.90 10.55
N ALA A 423 -12.30 -34.19 10.25
CA ALA A 423 -13.07 -34.42 9.02
C ALA A 423 -12.23 -34.06 7.77
N GLN A 424 -12.57 -34.62 6.60
CA GLN A 424 -11.80 -34.39 5.37
C GLN A 424 -11.72 -32.90 4.98
N GLU A 425 -12.75 -32.10 5.30
CA GLU A 425 -12.72 -30.66 5.07
C GLU A 425 -11.79 -29.92 6.03
N GLU A 426 -11.89 -30.23 7.32
CA GLU A 426 -11.04 -29.70 8.39
C GLU A 426 -9.56 -30.00 8.13
N ARG A 427 -9.27 -31.25 7.73
CA ARG A 427 -7.93 -31.70 7.32
C ARG A 427 -7.34 -30.81 6.23
N ARG A 428 -8.10 -30.52 5.16
CA ARG A 428 -7.64 -29.64 4.07
C ARG A 428 -7.33 -28.22 4.54
N ASP A 429 -8.10 -27.70 5.51
CA ASP A 429 -7.80 -26.39 6.10
C ASP A 429 -6.59 -26.42 7.06
N VAL A 430 -6.34 -27.52 7.78
CA VAL A 430 -5.10 -27.73 8.56
C VAL A 430 -3.88 -27.85 7.64
N GLU A 431 -3.91 -28.69 6.60
CA GLU A 431 -2.82 -28.81 5.61
C GLU A 431 -2.49 -27.46 4.96
N LYS A 432 -3.52 -26.67 4.64
CA LYS A 432 -3.37 -25.30 4.13
C LYS A 432 -2.80 -24.33 5.16
N ALA A 433 -3.09 -24.51 6.44
CA ALA A 433 -2.51 -23.72 7.53
C ALA A 433 -1.04 -24.06 7.81
N LEU A 434 -0.62 -25.30 7.55
CA LEU A 434 0.73 -25.82 7.77
C LEU A 434 1.69 -25.65 6.57
N ARG A 435 1.16 -25.28 5.40
CA ARG A 435 1.96 -25.08 4.18
C ARG A 435 3.13 -24.12 4.41
N ASN A 436 4.33 -24.58 4.07
CA ASN A 436 5.60 -23.86 4.20
C ASN A 436 6.03 -23.52 5.65
N ILE A 437 5.46 -24.18 6.67
CA ILE A 437 5.90 -24.02 8.07
C ILE A 437 7.10 -24.94 8.36
N ARG A 438 8.11 -24.38 9.03
CA ARG A 438 9.18 -25.14 9.71
C ARG A 438 8.82 -25.39 11.18
N VAL A 439 9.16 -26.57 11.67
CA VAL A 439 9.01 -27.00 13.07
C VAL A 439 10.33 -27.54 13.61
N PHE A 440 10.49 -27.49 14.93
CA PHE A 440 11.42 -28.35 15.66
C PHE A 440 10.64 -29.30 16.56
N VAL A 441 11.33 -30.29 17.15
CA VAL A 441 10.70 -31.32 17.99
C VAL A 441 11.16 -31.19 19.43
N CYS A 442 10.27 -31.44 20.40
CA CYS A 442 10.56 -31.29 21.83
C CYS A 442 10.85 -32.61 22.57
N HIS A 443 10.61 -33.77 21.96
CA HIS A 443 10.89 -35.09 22.57
C HIS A 443 12.39 -35.44 22.67
N ARG A 444 13.27 -34.59 22.16
CA ARG A 444 14.73 -34.76 22.20
C ARG A 444 15.43 -33.42 22.07
N GLU A 445 16.64 -33.33 22.60
CA GLU A 445 17.49 -32.15 22.45
C GLU A 445 18.01 -32.06 21.01
N THR A 446 17.46 -31.13 20.22
CA THR A 446 17.94 -30.88 18.85
C THR A 446 17.60 -29.47 18.37
N ASN A 447 18.58 -28.83 17.74
CA ASN A 447 18.39 -27.57 17.01
C ASN A 447 17.92 -27.79 15.56
N GLN A 448 17.64 -29.05 15.17
CA GLN A 448 17.24 -29.36 13.80
C GLN A 448 15.82 -28.85 13.48
N ARG A 449 15.74 -28.02 12.43
CA ARG A 449 14.48 -27.49 11.87
C ARG A 449 14.03 -28.34 10.69
N TYR A 450 12.78 -28.78 10.69
CA TYR A 450 12.16 -29.59 9.64
C TYR A 450 11.05 -28.81 8.94
N HIS A 451 10.85 -29.02 7.64
CA HIS A 451 9.67 -28.49 6.94
C HIS A 451 8.50 -29.46 7.06
N VAL A 452 7.32 -28.97 7.39
CA VAL A 452 6.09 -29.76 7.32
C VAL A 452 5.73 -29.95 5.85
N HIS A 453 5.62 -31.20 5.41
CA HIS A 453 5.30 -31.56 4.03
C HIS A 453 3.80 -31.82 3.83
N SER A 454 3.25 -32.66 4.68
CA SER A 454 1.89 -33.21 4.60
C SER A 454 1.45 -33.71 5.99
N LEU A 455 0.16 -34.01 6.13
CA LEU A 455 -0.36 -34.81 7.24
C LEU A 455 -0.37 -36.30 6.83
N THR A 456 -0.24 -37.23 7.78
CA THR A 456 -0.46 -38.66 7.51
C THR A 456 -1.92 -38.94 7.19
N GLU A 457 -2.23 -39.92 6.35
CA GLU A 457 -3.63 -40.28 6.03
C GLU A 457 -4.32 -40.90 7.24
N GLU A 458 -3.64 -41.82 7.92
CA GLU A 458 -4.07 -42.47 9.15
C GLU A 458 -3.90 -41.58 10.41
N THR A 459 -4.65 -41.90 11.46
CA THR A 459 -4.52 -41.33 12.81
C THR A 459 -3.27 -41.85 13.53
N THR A 460 -2.75 -41.09 14.49
CA THR A 460 -1.53 -41.46 15.23
C THR A 460 -1.66 -42.80 15.97
N GLU A 461 -2.87 -43.16 16.41
CA GLU A 461 -3.16 -44.45 17.05
C GLU A 461 -2.91 -45.67 16.14
N ASN A 462 -3.33 -45.59 14.87
CA ASN A 462 -3.24 -46.71 13.92
C ASN A 462 -1.97 -46.68 13.06
N LEU A 463 -1.28 -45.53 13.02
CA LEU A 463 -0.16 -45.27 12.14
C LEU A 463 1.06 -46.15 12.46
N LYS A 464 1.49 -46.90 11.44
CA LYS A 464 2.72 -47.71 11.49
C LYS A 464 3.84 -47.09 10.67
N PHE A 465 5.08 -47.37 11.08
CA PHE A 465 6.27 -47.02 10.31
C PHE A 465 7.33 -48.11 10.42
N ARG A 466 8.12 -48.25 9.35
CA ARG A 466 9.25 -49.19 9.34
C ARG A 466 10.46 -48.57 10.01
N ASP A 467 11.00 -49.28 10.99
CA ASP A 467 12.17 -48.83 11.76
C ASP A 467 13.49 -49.04 10.98
N ARG A 468 14.64 -48.94 11.67
CA ARG A 468 15.96 -49.19 11.09
C ARG A 468 16.29 -50.67 10.88
N SER A 469 15.69 -51.57 11.67
CA SER A 469 15.84 -53.03 11.55
C SER A 469 14.93 -53.64 10.48
N GLY A 470 13.98 -52.87 9.93
CA GLY A 470 13.00 -53.33 8.96
C GLY A 470 11.69 -53.81 9.58
N LYS A 471 11.56 -53.72 10.91
CA LYS A 471 10.36 -54.04 11.67
C LYS A 471 9.35 -52.90 11.57
N ASP A 472 8.10 -53.24 11.29
CA ASP A 472 7.00 -52.29 11.33
C ASP A 472 6.55 -52.09 12.79
N LEU A 473 6.64 -50.85 13.29
CA LEU A 473 6.30 -50.43 14.65
C LEU A 473 5.12 -49.45 14.61
N MET A 474 4.28 -49.44 15.65
CA MET A 474 3.28 -48.39 15.82
C MET A 474 3.94 -47.12 16.37
N VAL A 475 3.45 -45.95 15.96
CA VAL A 475 4.00 -44.67 16.43
C VAL A 475 3.77 -44.50 17.94
N MET A 476 2.62 -44.94 18.46
CA MET A 476 2.30 -44.95 19.89
C MET A 476 3.37 -45.69 20.72
N ASP A 477 3.58 -46.96 20.40
CA ASP A 477 4.51 -47.84 21.13
C ASP A 477 5.95 -47.31 21.05
N TYR A 478 6.38 -46.87 19.87
CA TYR A 478 7.72 -46.29 19.68
C TYR A 478 7.99 -45.08 20.58
N PHE A 479 7.05 -44.12 20.67
CA PHE A 479 7.24 -42.95 21.53
C PHE A 479 7.14 -43.29 23.03
N LYS A 480 6.34 -44.30 23.39
CA LYS A 480 6.22 -44.78 24.77
C LYS A 480 7.47 -45.56 25.22
N GLU A 481 8.00 -46.44 24.39
CA GLU A 481 9.20 -47.24 24.69
C GLU A 481 10.49 -46.41 24.68
N GLN A 482 10.68 -45.56 23.66
CA GLN A 482 11.97 -44.89 23.43
C GLN A 482 12.13 -43.56 24.17
N TYR A 483 11.03 -42.84 24.44
CA TYR A 483 11.05 -41.50 25.06
C TYR A 483 10.16 -41.41 26.32
N ASN A 484 9.59 -42.53 26.78
CA ASN A 484 8.61 -42.60 27.89
C ASN A 484 7.43 -41.61 27.75
N HIS A 485 7.02 -41.29 26.53
CA HIS A 485 5.96 -40.32 26.26
C HIS A 485 4.65 -41.02 25.89
N ASP A 486 3.57 -40.79 26.65
CA ASP A 486 2.23 -41.27 26.31
C ASP A 486 1.47 -40.21 25.49
N ILE A 487 1.27 -40.51 24.22
CA ILE A 487 0.65 -39.61 23.23
C ILE A 487 -0.82 -39.35 23.59
N GLN A 488 -1.18 -38.08 23.72
CA GLN A 488 -2.50 -37.67 24.21
C GLN A 488 -3.51 -37.49 23.09
N PHE A 489 -3.09 -36.98 21.93
CA PHE A 489 -3.99 -36.66 20.80
C PHE A 489 -4.01 -37.79 19.75
N ARG A 490 -4.44 -38.98 20.19
CA ARG A 490 -4.34 -40.25 19.44
C ARG A 490 -5.04 -40.23 18.07
N ASN A 491 -6.18 -39.55 17.98
CA ASN A 491 -7.00 -39.47 16.77
C ASN A 491 -6.64 -38.32 15.81
N LEU A 492 -5.61 -37.53 16.10
CA LEU A 492 -5.04 -36.59 15.13
C LEU A 492 -4.02 -37.30 14.23
N PRO A 493 -3.87 -36.89 12.95
CA PRO A 493 -2.79 -37.37 12.10
C PRO A 493 -1.44 -36.81 12.54
N CYS A 494 -0.35 -37.53 12.23
CA CYS A 494 1.00 -37.04 12.42
C CYS A 494 1.41 -36.01 11.36
N LEU A 495 2.43 -35.21 11.66
CA LEU A 495 3.13 -34.40 10.66
C LEU A 495 4.13 -35.28 9.91
N GLN A 496 4.08 -35.26 8.57
CA GLN A 496 5.15 -35.81 7.74
C GLN A 496 6.20 -34.72 7.49
N ILE A 497 7.41 -34.92 8.00
CA ILE A 497 8.54 -33.97 7.91
C ILE A 497 9.63 -34.37 6.91
N GLY A 498 9.49 -35.53 6.27
CA GLY A 498 10.43 -36.06 5.28
C GLY A 498 9.80 -36.33 3.91
N ARG A 499 10.46 -35.88 2.84
CA ARG A 499 10.05 -36.13 1.43
C ARG A 499 10.45 -37.51 0.93
N SER A 500 11.75 -37.81 0.92
CA SER A 500 12.29 -39.04 0.29
C SER A 500 12.28 -40.27 1.21
N LYS A 501 12.23 -40.05 2.52
CA LYS A 501 11.90 -41.05 3.52
C LYS A 501 10.84 -40.43 4.42
N PRO A 502 9.61 -40.98 4.49
CA PRO A 502 8.60 -40.44 5.38
C PRO A 502 9.09 -40.57 6.82
N CYS A 503 8.94 -39.48 7.57
CA CYS A 503 9.23 -39.43 8.99
C CYS A 503 8.05 -38.73 9.63
N TYR A 504 7.39 -39.45 10.53
CA TYR A 504 6.15 -39.04 11.17
C TYR A 504 6.44 -38.55 12.57
N VAL A 505 5.86 -37.42 12.95
CA VAL A 505 5.95 -36.89 14.31
C VAL A 505 4.55 -36.49 14.78
N PRO A 506 4.09 -36.95 15.95
CA PRO A 506 2.86 -36.49 16.57
C PRO A 506 2.83 -34.96 16.69
N MET A 507 1.67 -34.34 16.43
CA MET A 507 1.58 -32.87 16.44
C MET A 507 1.96 -32.27 17.79
N GLU A 508 1.61 -32.91 18.91
CA GLU A 508 1.93 -32.42 20.26
C GLU A 508 3.44 -32.32 20.55
N LEU A 509 4.25 -33.12 19.84
CA LEU A 509 5.71 -33.14 19.97
C LEU A 509 6.43 -32.14 19.04
N CYS A 510 5.67 -31.29 18.34
CA CYS A 510 6.17 -30.31 17.38
C CYS A 510 5.98 -28.87 17.87
N VAL A 511 6.99 -28.02 17.68
CA VAL A 511 6.93 -26.58 17.98
C VAL A 511 7.23 -25.79 16.70
N VAL A 512 6.43 -24.77 16.41
CA VAL A 512 6.63 -23.90 15.24
C VAL A 512 7.91 -23.09 15.43
N CYS A 513 8.82 -23.09 14.43
CA CYS A 513 10.05 -22.31 14.54
C CYS A 513 9.77 -20.80 14.57
N GLU A 514 10.51 -20.07 15.40
CA GLU A 514 10.58 -18.61 15.40
C GLU A 514 11.11 -18.00 14.09
N GLY A 515 10.95 -16.69 13.92
CA GLY A 515 11.51 -15.92 12.79
C GLY A 515 10.89 -16.22 11.42
N GLN A 516 9.83 -17.03 11.36
CA GLN A 516 9.18 -17.40 10.11
C GLN A 516 8.16 -16.34 9.69
N LYS A 517 8.40 -15.67 8.56
CA LYS A 517 7.48 -14.65 8.04
C LYS A 517 6.12 -15.27 7.71
N PHE A 518 5.06 -14.61 8.15
CA PHE A 518 3.70 -14.96 7.78
C PHE A 518 3.42 -14.55 6.33
N LEU A 519 3.45 -15.51 5.42
CA LEU A 519 3.19 -15.28 3.99
C LEU A 519 1.69 -15.31 3.63
N GLY A 520 0.86 -15.87 4.51
CA GLY A 520 -0.57 -15.97 4.32
C GLY A 520 -1.26 -14.61 4.27
N LYS A 521 -2.44 -14.58 3.66
CA LYS A 521 -3.29 -13.40 3.70
C LYS A 521 -3.87 -13.20 5.12
N LEU A 522 -3.52 -12.10 5.77
CA LEU A 522 -4.07 -11.70 7.07
C LEU A 522 -5.59 -11.45 7.04
N SER A 523 -6.26 -11.70 8.15
CA SER A 523 -7.65 -11.30 8.41
C SER A 523 -7.77 -9.78 8.58
N ASP A 524 -9.01 -9.28 8.50
CA ASP A 524 -9.29 -7.85 8.70
C ASP A 524 -9.00 -7.42 10.14
N GLU A 525 -9.20 -8.31 11.12
CA GLU A 525 -8.86 -8.08 12.52
C GLU A 525 -7.34 -8.08 12.74
N GLN A 526 -6.63 -9.12 12.27
CA GLN A 526 -5.16 -9.20 12.31
C GLN A 526 -4.53 -7.93 11.72
N THR A 527 -5.05 -7.48 10.58
CA THR A 527 -4.50 -6.29 9.94
C THR A 527 -4.92 -5.00 10.62
N SER A 528 -6.10 -4.93 11.22
CA SER A 528 -6.47 -3.81 12.10
C SER A 528 -5.48 -3.68 13.27
N LYS A 529 -5.05 -4.80 13.88
CA LYS A 529 -4.01 -4.81 14.92
C LYS A 529 -2.65 -4.35 14.39
N ILE A 530 -2.14 -4.88 13.27
CA ILE A 530 -0.88 -4.41 12.65
C ILE A 530 -0.95 -2.92 12.28
N LEU A 531 -2.05 -2.47 11.67
CA LEU A 531 -2.23 -1.07 11.29
C LEU A 531 -2.22 -0.15 12.52
N LYS A 532 -2.83 -0.56 13.64
CA LYS A 532 -2.72 0.16 14.92
C LYS A 532 -1.26 0.21 15.40
N MET A 533 -0.54 -0.92 15.37
CA MET A 533 0.88 -0.97 15.80
C MET A 533 1.83 -0.09 14.96
N GLY A 534 1.53 0.10 13.67
CA GLY A 534 2.31 0.94 12.75
C GLY A 534 1.82 2.40 12.65
N CYS A 535 0.66 2.71 13.22
CA CYS A 535 0.05 4.04 13.24
C CYS A 535 0.69 4.92 14.34
N GLN A 536 1.96 5.23 14.17
CA GLN A 536 2.77 5.98 15.13
C GLN A 536 2.75 7.49 14.84
N ARG A 537 2.68 8.32 15.88
CA ARG A 537 2.75 9.78 15.72
C ARG A 537 4.14 10.19 15.17
N PRO A 538 4.30 11.37 14.54
CA PRO A 538 5.58 11.83 14.01
C PRO A 538 6.73 11.78 15.02
N SER A 539 6.54 12.32 16.21
CA SER A 539 7.46 12.23 17.37
C SER A 539 7.85 10.79 17.72
N GLU A 540 6.85 9.94 17.97
CA GLU A 540 7.00 8.51 18.30
C GLU A 540 7.76 7.75 17.20
N ARG A 541 7.40 7.96 15.93
CA ARG A 541 8.10 7.34 14.78
C ARG A 541 9.54 7.85 14.66
N LYS A 542 9.79 9.14 14.88
CA LYS A 542 11.14 9.73 14.89
C LYS A 542 12.00 9.09 15.98
N GLY A 543 11.48 8.97 17.21
CA GLY A 543 12.16 8.29 18.32
C GLY A 543 12.48 6.83 18.02
N ILE A 544 11.53 6.08 17.44
CA ILE A 544 11.72 4.68 17.03
C ILE A 544 12.79 4.54 15.94
N ILE A 545 12.84 5.45 14.96
CA ILE A 545 13.86 5.44 13.90
C ILE A 545 15.25 5.76 14.49
N ASN A 546 15.36 6.79 15.33
CA ASN A 546 16.63 7.13 15.99
C ASN A 546 17.14 5.97 16.85
N GLY A 547 16.26 5.33 17.63
CA GLY A 547 16.61 4.13 18.41
C GLY A 547 17.14 2.98 17.54
N ALA A 548 16.56 2.75 16.37
CA ALA A 548 17.07 1.73 15.42
C ALA A 548 18.45 2.08 14.84
N VAL A 549 18.73 3.35 14.57
CA VAL A 549 20.04 3.81 14.08
C VAL A 549 21.10 3.66 15.16
N GLU A 550 20.80 4.04 16.40
CA GLU A 550 21.68 3.81 17.55
C GLU A 550 21.92 2.32 17.83
N GLU A 551 20.92 1.45 17.62
CA GLU A 551 21.07 0.01 17.80
C GLU A 551 21.88 -0.67 16.67
N ALA A 552 21.80 -0.15 15.45
CA ALA A 552 22.49 -0.69 14.27
C ALA A 552 23.93 -0.18 14.12
N PHE A 553 24.16 1.11 14.41
CA PHE A 553 25.44 1.82 14.20
C PHE A 553 26.03 2.38 15.52
N GLY A 554 25.65 1.78 16.65
CA GLY A 554 26.23 2.07 17.95
C GLY A 554 27.65 1.53 18.11
N ALA A 555 28.42 2.10 19.03
CA ALA A 555 29.86 1.83 19.22
C ALA A 555 30.26 0.36 19.49
N LYS A 556 29.31 -0.54 19.76
CA LYS A 556 29.55 -1.98 19.94
C LYS A 556 29.29 -2.84 18.69
N ARG A 557 28.72 -2.29 17.63
CA ARG A 557 28.35 -3.00 16.37
C ARG A 557 28.93 -2.36 15.10
N ASN A 558 29.57 -1.21 15.22
CA ASN A 558 30.07 -0.46 14.06
C ASN A 558 31.34 -1.06 13.42
N SER A 559 31.91 -2.12 13.98
CA SER A 559 33.18 -2.77 13.57
C SER A 559 33.28 -3.06 12.07
N TYR A 560 32.20 -3.50 11.43
CA TYR A 560 32.19 -3.69 9.97
C TYR A 560 32.28 -2.35 9.23
N ALA A 561 31.46 -1.36 9.56
CA ALA A 561 31.48 -0.05 8.89
C ALA A 561 32.83 0.66 9.12
N ASP A 562 33.39 0.58 10.32
CA ASP A 562 34.67 1.17 10.70
C ASP A 562 35.84 0.59 9.88
N GLN A 563 35.91 -0.74 9.67
CA GLN A 563 36.96 -1.36 8.84
C GLN A 563 36.93 -0.94 7.37
N PHE A 564 35.76 -0.51 6.86
CA PHE A 564 35.62 0.02 5.49
C PHE A 564 35.69 1.57 5.45
N ASN A 565 36.12 2.23 6.54
CA ASN A 565 36.18 3.69 6.67
C ASN A 565 34.82 4.38 6.39
N LEU A 566 33.71 3.75 6.79
CA LEU A 566 32.35 4.27 6.61
C LEU A 566 31.82 4.91 7.89
N GLN A 567 31.54 6.21 7.85
CA GLN A 567 30.96 6.94 8.98
C GLN A 567 29.48 7.26 8.71
N VAL A 568 28.58 6.65 9.49
CA VAL A 568 27.15 6.92 9.44
C VAL A 568 26.78 7.96 10.50
N SER A 569 26.20 9.08 10.09
CA SER A 569 25.65 10.10 11.00
C SER A 569 24.51 9.51 11.82
N LYS A 570 24.49 9.81 13.12
CA LYS A 570 23.39 9.43 14.03
C LYS A 570 22.21 10.39 13.97
N ASP A 571 22.43 11.60 13.49
CA ASP A 571 21.41 12.62 13.33
C ASP A 571 20.65 12.49 12.02
N MET A 572 19.32 12.63 12.10
CA MET A 572 18.45 12.85 10.95
C MET A 572 18.89 14.09 10.17
N THR A 573 18.98 13.96 8.85
CA THR A 573 19.29 15.06 7.92
C THR A 573 18.39 16.26 8.18
N GLN A 574 18.99 17.39 8.53
CA GLN A 574 18.28 18.67 8.68
C GLN A 574 18.23 19.37 7.33
N LEU A 575 17.05 19.84 6.93
CA LEU A 575 16.84 20.51 5.65
C LEU A 575 15.74 21.57 5.73
N SER A 576 15.68 22.44 4.73
CA SER A 576 14.60 23.40 4.56
C SER A 576 13.69 22.95 3.41
N GLY A 577 12.41 22.73 3.69
CA GLY A 577 11.39 22.59 2.66
C GLY A 577 10.69 23.92 2.40
N ARG A 578 9.73 23.91 1.47
CA ARG A 578 8.82 25.04 1.20
C ARG A 578 7.37 24.58 1.34
N VAL A 579 6.47 25.44 1.80
CA VAL A 579 5.03 25.15 1.88
C VAL A 579 4.30 26.00 0.84
N LEU A 580 3.94 25.36 -0.26
CA LEU A 580 3.14 25.94 -1.33
C LEU A 580 1.78 26.44 -0.81
N LEU A 581 1.17 27.36 -1.56
CA LEU A 581 -0.17 27.85 -1.25
C LEU A 581 -1.23 26.90 -1.84
N PRO A 582 -2.30 26.59 -1.09
CA PRO A 582 -3.42 25.82 -1.62
C PRO A 582 -4.15 26.61 -2.71
N PRO A 583 -4.67 25.95 -3.75
CA PRO A 583 -5.40 26.61 -4.81
C PRO A 583 -6.73 27.19 -4.32
N LYS A 584 -7.16 28.27 -4.96
CA LYS A 584 -8.53 28.76 -4.90
C LYS A 584 -9.45 27.81 -5.67
N LEU A 585 -10.49 27.30 -5.03
CA LEU A 585 -11.44 26.34 -5.58
C LEU A 585 -12.75 27.01 -5.99
N LYS A 586 -13.36 26.50 -7.07
CA LYS A 586 -14.64 26.94 -7.62
C LYS A 586 -15.74 25.92 -7.35
N PHE A 587 -16.87 26.44 -6.85
CA PHE A 587 -18.08 25.70 -6.52
C PHE A 587 -19.31 26.39 -7.14
N GLY A 588 -20.40 25.63 -7.26
CA GLY A 588 -21.70 26.20 -7.61
C GLY A 588 -22.36 26.87 -6.41
N GLY A 589 -23.21 27.85 -6.65
CA GLY A 589 -23.98 28.55 -5.63
C GLY A 589 -25.35 28.97 -6.17
N GLY A 590 -26.20 28.01 -6.52
CA GLY A 590 -27.59 28.27 -6.94
C GLY A 590 -27.75 29.19 -8.16
N GLY A 591 -26.77 29.22 -9.08
CA GLY A 591 -26.72 30.15 -10.22
C GLY A 591 -25.64 31.22 -10.12
N ARG A 592 -24.97 31.36 -8.98
CA ARG A 592 -23.74 32.18 -8.81
C ARG A 592 -22.52 31.29 -8.62
N ILE A 593 -21.34 31.78 -8.98
CA ILE A 593 -20.06 31.12 -8.68
C ILE A 593 -19.68 31.45 -7.23
N LYS A 594 -19.32 30.44 -6.44
CA LYS A 594 -18.75 30.62 -5.10
C LYS A 594 -17.33 30.07 -5.07
N ASP A 595 -16.44 30.80 -4.43
CA ASP A 595 -15.04 30.46 -4.27
C ASP A 595 -14.68 30.15 -2.82
N ILE A 596 -13.74 29.22 -2.64
CA ILE A 596 -13.16 28.88 -1.34
C ILE A 596 -11.66 28.67 -1.54
N THR A 597 -10.83 29.35 -0.76
CA THR A 597 -9.42 28.99 -0.61
C THR A 597 -9.29 28.19 0.69
N PRO A 598 -8.99 26.88 0.65
CA PRO A 598 -8.76 26.09 1.87
C PRO A 598 -7.61 26.70 2.69
N GLN A 599 -7.74 26.81 4.00
CA GLN A 599 -6.62 27.27 4.82
C GLN A 599 -5.53 26.19 4.95
N ARG A 600 -4.28 26.59 5.23
CA ARG A 600 -3.15 25.66 5.38
C ARG A 600 -3.38 24.58 6.46
N PHE A 601 -4.21 24.87 7.45
CA PHE A 601 -4.57 23.95 8.54
C PHE A 601 -5.93 23.23 8.34
N ASP A 602 -6.69 23.59 7.29
CA ASP A 602 -7.97 22.95 6.99
C ASP A 602 -7.75 21.53 6.50
N ARG A 603 -8.08 20.56 7.35
CA ARG A 603 -7.98 19.13 7.05
C ARG A 603 -9.00 18.68 5.99
N GLN A 604 -10.03 19.49 5.76
CA GLN A 604 -11.14 19.25 4.86
C GLN A 604 -11.89 20.58 4.63
N TRP A 605 -12.20 20.94 3.38
CA TRP A 605 -13.11 22.06 3.09
C TRP A 605 -14.58 21.62 3.19
N SER A 606 -15.47 22.55 3.52
CA SER A 606 -16.90 22.29 3.69
C SER A 606 -17.68 22.54 2.40
N LEU A 607 -18.71 21.72 2.18
CA LEU A 607 -19.77 21.94 1.18
C LEU A 607 -21.15 22.09 1.85
N LEU A 608 -21.20 22.56 3.09
CA LEU A 608 -22.48 22.75 3.78
C LEU A 608 -23.36 23.76 3.01
N ASP A 609 -22.77 24.90 2.61
CA ASP A 609 -23.45 26.03 1.96
C ASP A 609 -22.91 26.26 0.53
N SER A 610 -22.74 25.19 -0.27
CA SER A 610 -22.22 25.24 -1.64
C SER A 610 -22.67 24.04 -2.47
N HIS A 611 -22.99 24.28 -3.74
CA HIS A 611 -23.28 23.23 -4.70
C HIS A 611 -21.98 22.69 -5.32
N VAL A 612 -22.05 21.50 -5.90
CA VAL A 612 -21.03 21.01 -6.84
C VAL A 612 -20.87 21.97 -8.03
N THR A 613 -19.72 21.92 -8.73
CA THR A 613 -19.50 22.75 -9.94
C THR A 613 -20.54 22.43 -11.04
N GLU A 614 -20.81 21.14 -11.28
CA GLU A 614 -21.81 20.66 -12.22
C GLU A 614 -22.56 19.47 -11.61
N GLY A 615 -23.88 19.60 -11.44
CA GLY A 615 -24.75 18.58 -10.86
C GLY A 615 -25.40 17.68 -11.90
N SER A 616 -25.22 16.37 -11.78
CA SER A 616 -25.90 15.36 -12.59
C SER A 616 -27.41 15.34 -12.31
N LYS A 617 -28.20 15.01 -13.35
CA LYS A 617 -29.66 14.85 -13.27
C LYS A 617 -30.04 13.37 -13.25
N ILE A 618 -30.28 12.83 -12.06
CA ILE A 618 -30.63 11.43 -11.79
C ILE A 618 -32.16 11.30 -11.72
N LYS A 619 -32.77 11.14 -12.89
CA LYS A 619 -34.23 10.95 -13.06
C LYS A 619 -34.67 9.51 -12.77
N SER A 620 -33.86 8.55 -13.24
CA SER A 620 -34.17 7.11 -13.25
C SER A 620 -33.15 6.35 -12.41
N TRP A 621 -33.57 5.88 -11.23
CA TRP A 621 -32.74 5.10 -10.31
C TRP A 621 -33.56 4.11 -9.49
N ALA A 622 -32.89 3.08 -8.97
CA ALA A 622 -33.48 2.01 -8.17
C ALA A 622 -32.62 1.66 -6.96
N LEU A 623 -33.20 0.92 -6.01
CA LEU A 623 -32.52 0.43 -4.80
C LEU A 623 -32.74 -1.07 -4.61
N ILE A 624 -31.67 -1.80 -4.30
CA ILE A 624 -31.69 -3.20 -3.91
C ILE A 624 -30.91 -3.40 -2.59
N SER A 625 -31.49 -4.16 -1.65
CA SER A 625 -30.88 -4.59 -0.40
C SER A 625 -30.46 -6.05 -0.49
N PHE A 626 -29.25 -6.37 -0.05
CA PHE A 626 -28.72 -7.72 0.09
C PHE A 626 -28.48 -8.05 1.58
N GLY A 627 -29.36 -8.88 2.14
CA GLY A 627 -29.40 -9.24 3.55
C GLY A 627 -30.04 -8.16 4.44
N GLY A 628 -29.69 -8.20 5.72
CA GLY A 628 -30.16 -7.28 6.76
C GLY A 628 -31.45 -7.72 7.45
N THR A 629 -31.65 -7.21 8.67
CA THR A 629 -32.82 -7.51 9.51
C THR A 629 -34.00 -6.56 9.20
N PRO A 630 -35.24 -6.88 9.62
CA PRO A 630 -36.40 -5.99 9.43
C PRO A 630 -36.18 -4.56 10.00
N GLU A 631 -35.48 -4.44 11.13
CA GLU A 631 -35.14 -3.15 11.74
C GLU A 631 -34.15 -2.37 10.86
N GLN A 632 -33.18 -3.05 10.23
CA GLN A 632 -32.28 -2.44 9.28
C GLN A 632 -33.01 -2.00 8.00
N HIS A 633 -33.96 -2.81 7.51
CA HIS A 633 -34.79 -2.47 6.35
C HIS A 633 -35.63 -1.22 6.60
N SER A 634 -36.17 -1.06 7.81
CA SER A 634 -36.92 0.14 8.23
C SER A 634 -36.13 1.46 8.13
N CYS A 635 -34.79 1.40 8.10
CA CYS A 635 -33.94 2.58 7.95
C CYS A 635 -33.89 3.12 6.51
N ILE A 636 -34.28 2.33 5.50
CA ILE A 636 -34.13 2.71 4.07
C ILE A 636 -34.93 3.97 3.69
N PRO A 637 -36.22 4.14 4.04
CA PRO A 637 -36.97 5.35 3.66
C PRO A 637 -36.34 6.63 4.23
N LYS A 638 -35.87 6.59 5.49
CA LYS A 638 -35.14 7.69 6.13
C LYS A 638 -33.83 7.99 5.39
N PHE A 639 -33.09 6.94 5.00
CA PHE A 639 -31.87 7.08 4.19
C PHE A 639 -32.13 7.73 2.83
N VAL A 640 -33.15 7.27 2.09
CA VAL A 640 -33.51 7.83 0.77
C VAL A 640 -33.91 9.31 0.90
N ASN A 641 -34.76 9.66 1.88
CA ASN A 641 -35.17 11.04 2.10
C ASN A 641 -33.99 11.96 2.43
N GLN A 642 -33.09 11.54 3.32
CA GLN A 642 -31.90 12.33 3.66
C GLN A 642 -30.90 12.41 2.50
N LEU A 643 -30.76 11.35 1.69
CA LEU A 643 -29.92 11.37 0.50
C LEU A 643 -30.48 12.32 -0.57
N SER A 644 -31.78 12.27 -0.87
CA SER A 644 -32.42 13.18 -1.81
C SER A 644 -32.30 14.64 -1.37
N SER A 645 -32.61 14.94 -0.10
CA SER A 645 -32.45 16.29 0.46
C SER A 645 -30.99 16.77 0.40
N ARG A 646 -30.01 15.91 0.69
CA ARG A 646 -28.60 16.30 0.63
C ARG A 646 -28.06 16.43 -0.80
N CYS A 647 -28.57 15.66 -1.75
CA CYS A 647 -28.31 15.86 -3.18
C CYS A 647 -28.83 17.24 -3.62
N GLU A 648 -30.08 17.57 -3.27
CA GLU A 648 -30.73 18.86 -3.57
C GLU A 648 -29.91 20.05 -3.01
N GLN A 649 -29.47 19.99 -1.74
CA GLN A 649 -28.56 20.98 -1.13
C GLN A 649 -27.19 21.09 -1.81
N LEU A 650 -26.73 20.03 -2.48
CA LEU A 650 -25.47 20.02 -3.23
C LEU A 650 -25.67 20.42 -4.71
N GLY A 651 -26.88 20.76 -5.14
CA GLY A 651 -27.19 21.04 -6.54
C GLY A 651 -27.24 19.81 -7.45
N ILE A 652 -27.31 18.60 -6.88
CA ILE A 652 -27.43 17.33 -7.60
C ILE A 652 -28.92 16.96 -7.63
N TYR A 653 -29.50 16.80 -8.81
CA TYR A 653 -30.91 16.40 -8.91
C TYR A 653 -31.02 14.87 -8.75
N LEU A 654 -31.70 14.43 -7.70
CA LEU A 654 -32.08 13.03 -7.48
C LEU A 654 -33.61 12.96 -7.33
N ASN A 655 -34.27 12.20 -8.21
CA ASN A 655 -35.71 11.98 -8.13
C ASN A 655 -36.08 11.39 -6.75
N LYS A 656 -37.08 11.98 -6.08
CA LYS A 656 -37.51 11.58 -4.72
C LYS A 656 -38.14 10.18 -4.69
N LYS A 657 -38.64 9.69 -5.82
CA LYS A 657 -39.14 8.31 -5.99
C LYS A 657 -38.15 7.47 -6.81
N THR A 658 -37.98 6.21 -6.43
CA THR A 658 -37.33 5.19 -7.26
C THR A 658 -38.26 4.75 -8.39
N VAL A 659 -37.70 4.23 -9.48
CA VAL A 659 -38.46 3.73 -10.65
C VAL A 659 -39.30 2.50 -10.30
N ILE A 660 -38.77 1.66 -9.41
CA ILE A 660 -39.45 0.52 -8.80
C ILE A 660 -39.36 0.62 -7.28
N SER A 661 -40.27 -0.02 -6.55
CA SER A 661 -40.18 -0.15 -5.09
C SER A 661 -38.84 -0.81 -4.68
N PRO A 662 -38.22 -0.40 -3.55
CA PRO A 662 -36.99 -1.02 -3.07
C PRO A 662 -37.09 -2.55 -2.96
N LEU A 663 -36.11 -3.25 -3.53
CA LEU A 663 -36.07 -4.70 -3.55
C LEU A 663 -35.25 -5.23 -2.36
N PHE A 664 -35.74 -6.31 -1.74
CA PHE A 664 -35.09 -6.95 -0.60
C PHE A 664 -34.75 -8.39 -0.94
N GLU A 665 -33.46 -8.72 -0.93
CA GLU A 665 -32.93 -10.02 -1.34
C GLU A 665 -32.04 -10.63 -0.25
N ARG A 666 -31.97 -11.96 -0.22
CA ARG A 666 -31.04 -12.67 0.69
C ARG A 666 -29.60 -12.42 0.24
N ILE A 667 -28.67 -12.21 1.17
CA ILE A 667 -27.25 -11.95 0.85
C ILE A 667 -26.62 -13.10 0.04
N GLN A 668 -27.14 -14.32 0.19
CA GLN A 668 -26.73 -15.51 -0.56
C GLN A 668 -26.93 -15.39 -2.08
N LEU A 669 -27.83 -14.52 -2.56
CA LEU A 669 -28.02 -14.25 -4.00
C LEU A 669 -26.70 -13.80 -4.65
N LEU A 670 -25.86 -13.05 -3.92
CA LEU A 670 -24.53 -12.63 -4.36
C LEU A 670 -23.52 -13.80 -4.51
N ASN A 671 -23.88 -15.05 -4.23
CA ASN A 671 -23.06 -16.22 -4.56
C ASN A 671 -23.44 -16.86 -5.90
N SER A 672 -24.50 -16.39 -6.57
CA SER A 672 -24.98 -16.95 -7.84
C SER A 672 -24.93 -15.89 -8.93
N VAL A 673 -23.99 -16.04 -9.88
CA VAL A 673 -23.81 -15.11 -11.00
C VAL A 673 -25.08 -15.04 -11.87
N CYS A 674 -25.71 -16.17 -12.18
CA CYS A 674 -26.88 -16.22 -13.06
C CYS A 674 -28.14 -15.60 -12.43
N ILE A 675 -28.42 -15.86 -11.14
CA ILE A 675 -29.56 -15.27 -10.44
C ILE A 675 -29.35 -13.77 -10.27
N LEU A 676 -28.13 -13.34 -9.92
CA LEU A 676 -27.77 -11.93 -9.81
C LEU A 676 -27.96 -11.20 -11.14
N GLU A 677 -27.46 -11.75 -12.25
CA GLU A 677 -27.65 -11.16 -13.57
C GLU A 677 -29.12 -11.09 -13.98
N SER A 678 -29.90 -12.17 -13.78
CA SER A 678 -31.35 -12.15 -14.06
C SER A 678 -32.08 -11.08 -13.25
N LYS A 679 -31.75 -10.90 -11.96
CA LYS A 679 -32.34 -9.86 -11.13
C LYS A 679 -31.99 -8.46 -11.62
N LEU A 680 -30.73 -8.23 -12.01
CA LEU A 680 -30.30 -6.93 -12.53
C LEU A 680 -30.93 -6.60 -13.89
N LYS A 681 -31.11 -7.59 -14.79
CA LYS A 681 -31.83 -7.43 -16.07
C LYS A 681 -33.28 -7.00 -15.84
N LYS A 682 -34.01 -7.68 -14.93
CA LYS A 682 -35.39 -7.31 -14.58
C LYS A 682 -35.53 -5.89 -14.03
N ILE A 683 -34.53 -5.39 -13.28
CA ILE A 683 -34.52 -3.99 -12.80
C ILE A 683 -34.27 -3.02 -13.96
N GLN A 684 -33.44 -3.39 -14.95
CA GLN A 684 -33.19 -2.59 -16.15
C GLN A 684 -34.42 -2.53 -17.07
N GLU A 685 -35.08 -3.66 -17.27
CA GLU A 685 -36.32 -3.82 -18.04
C GLU A 685 -37.47 -3.01 -17.44
N ALA A 686 -37.66 -3.10 -16.11
CA ALA A 686 -38.65 -2.30 -15.39
C ALA A 686 -38.36 -0.79 -15.39
N ALA A 687 -37.15 -0.38 -15.77
CA ALA A 687 -36.76 1.00 -16.01
C ALA A 687 -36.70 1.37 -17.51
N SER A 688 -37.34 0.57 -18.37
CA SER A 688 -37.39 0.74 -19.83
C SER A 688 -36.01 0.93 -20.48
N GLY A 689 -34.99 0.23 -19.97
CA GLY A 689 -33.60 0.35 -20.45
C GLY A 689 -32.87 1.64 -20.04
N ASN A 690 -33.53 2.56 -19.31
CA ASN A 690 -33.05 3.90 -19.02
C ASN A 690 -32.62 4.11 -17.56
N LEU A 691 -32.21 3.05 -16.84
CA LEU A 691 -31.71 3.16 -15.47
C LEU A 691 -30.33 3.85 -15.44
N GLN A 692 -30.21 4.96 -14.73
CA GLN A 692 -28.96 5.70 -14.61
C GLN A 692 -28.11 5.20 -13.43
N LEU A 693 -28.76 4.82 -12.32
CA LEU A 693 -28.10 4.46 -11.07
C LEU A 693 -28.83 3.33 -10.34
N LEU A 694 -28.08 2.35 -9.86
CA LEU A 694 -28.56 1.36 -8.90
C LEU A 694 -27.82 1.51 -7.55
N ILE A 695 -28.58 1.79 -6.49
CA ILE A 695 -28.06 1.82 -5.12
C ILE A 695 -28.15 0.42 -4.51
N CYS A 696 -27.04 -0.10 -4.01
CA CYS A 696 -26.96 -1.44 -3.42
C CYS A 696 -26.65 -1.35 -1.92
N VAL A 697 -27.63 -1.63 -1.06
CA VAL A 697 -27.41 -1.75 0.39
C VAL A 697 -26.99 -3.18 0.70
N MET A 698 -25.99 -3.37 1.55
CA MET A 698 -25.50 -4.70 1.93
C MET A 698 -25.34 -4.82 3.44
N GLU A 699 -25.68 -5.96 4.02
CA GLU A 699 -25.48 -6.24 5.45
C GLU A 699 -24.01 -6.21 5.86
N ARG A 700 -23.15 -6.84 5.05
CA ARG A 700 -21.72 -6.96 5.29
C ARG A 700 -20.94 -6.97 3.99
N ARG A 701 -19.62 -6.87 4.08
CA ARG A 701 -18.72 -7.13 2.95
C ARG A 701 -18.93 -8.57 2.46
N HIS A 702 -18.98 -8.76 1.15
CA HIS A 702 -19.26 -10.06 0.52
C HIS A 702 -18.45 -10.21 -0.78
N ARG A 703 -17.96 -11.42 -1.07
CA ARG A 703 -17.14 -11.72 -2.27
C ARG A 703 -17.84 -11.32 -3.58
N GLY A 704 -19.13 -11.62 -3.69
CA GLY A 704 -19.98 -11.28 -4.84
C GLY A 704 -20.20 -9.78 -5.07
N TYR A 705 -19.59 -8.90 -4.28
CA TYR A 705 -19.38 -7.50 -4.68
C TYR A 705 -18.63 -7.42 -6.03
N ALA A 706 -17.65 -8.31 -6.24
CA ALA A 706 -16.89 -8.41 -7.49
C ALA A 706 -17.82 -8.73 -8.68
N ASP A 707 -18.63 -9.78 -8.56
CA ASP A 707 -19.59 -10.19 -9.58
C ASP A 707 -20.68 -9.14 -9.81
N LEU A 708 -21.25 -8.55 -8.75
CA LEU A 708 -22.20 -7.42 -8.82
C LEU A 708 -21.63 -6.25 -9.63
N LYS A 709 -20.35 -5.90 -9.39
CA LYS A 709 -19.67 -4.84 -10.13
C LYS A 709 -19.46 -5.20 -11.60
N ARG A 710 -18.91 -6.39 -11.87
CA ARG A 710 -18.69 -6.89 -13.23
C ARG A 710 -19.99 -6.88 -14.02
N ILE A 711 -21.01 -7.62 -13.58
CA ILE A 711 -22.29 -7.80 -14.29
C ILE A 711 -22.94 -6.45 -14.57
N ALA A 712 -23.10 -5.59 -13.55
CA ALA A 712 -23.73 -4.29 -13.71
C ALA A 712 -22.99 -3.39 -14.73
N GLU A 713 -21.66 -3.36 -14.69
CA GLU A 713 -20.85 -2.42 -15.47
C GLU A 713 -20.48 -2.97 -16.87
N THR A 714 -20.68 -4.28 -17.13
CA THR A 714 -20.45 -4.93 -18.43
C THR A 714 -21.73 -5.37 -19.15
N SER A 715 -22.52 -6.32 -18.61
CA SER A 715 -23.66 -6.91 -19.35
C SER A 715 -24.98 -6.15 -19.17
N ILE A 716 -25.15 -5.39 -18.08
CA ILE A 716 -26.35 -4.59 -17.84
C ILE A 716 -26.17 -3.13 -18.28
N GLY A 717 -24.95 -2.58 -18.15
CA GLY A 717 -24.63 -1.20 -18.54
C GLY A 717 -25.12 -0.13 -17.56
N VAL A 718 -25.14 -0.44 -16.25
CA VAL A 718 -25.63 0.44 -15.18
C VAL A 718 -24.53 0.75 -14.18
N VAL A 719 -24.42 2.02 -13.79
CA VAL A 719 -23.52 2.43 -12.72
C VAL A 719 -24.11 2.09 -11.35
N THR A 720 -23.33 1.42 -10.50
CA THR A 720 -23.77 1.02 -9.14
C THR A 720 -23.07 1.79 -8.02
N GLN A 721 -23.83 2.12 -6.97
CA GLN A 721 -23.32 2.73 -5.74
C GLN A 721 -23.70 1.89 -4.52
N CYS A 722 -22.72 1.22 -3.94
CA CYS A 722 -22.94 0.30 -2.82
C CYS A 722 -22.67 0.98 -1.46
N CYS A 723 -23.40 0.56 -0.41
CA CYS A 723 -23.21 0.98 0.97
C CYS A 723 -23.51 -0.18 1.94
N LEU A 724 -23.05 -0.08 3.20
CA LEU A 724 -23.28 -1.09 4.23
C LEU A 724 -24.31 -0.61 5.26
N TYR A 725 -25.14 -1.51 5.79
CA TYR A 725 -26.15 -1.19 6.80
C TYR A 725 -25.62 -0.41 8.03
N PRO A 726 -24.43 -0.70 8.59
CA PRO A 726 -23.85 0.10 9.67
C PRO A 726 -23.70 1.61 9.37
N ASN A 727 -23.57 2.00 8.09
CA ASN A 727 -23.52 3.40 7.68
C ASN A 727 -24.91 4.05 7.65
N LEU A 728 -25.97 3.25 7.44
CA LEU A 728 -27.37 3.69 7.45
C LEU A 728 -27.93 3.77 8.87
N SER A 729 -27.49 2.89 9.78
CA SER A 729 -27.84 2.97 11.20
C SER A 729 -27.23 4.23 11.87
N LYS A 730 -26.00 4.59 11.48
CA LYS A 730 -25.30 5.81 11.94
C LYS A 730 -25.24 6.86 10.81
N LEU A 731 -26.41 7.24 10.32
CA LEU A 731 -26.57 8.10 9.15
C LEU A 731 -26.07 9.54 9.41
N THR A 732 -24.78 9.78 9.21
CA THR A 732 -24.16 11.10 9.38
C THR A 732 -24.26 11.94 8.11
N VAL A 733 -24.48 13.26 8.26
CA VAL A 733 -24.51 14.23 7.15
C VAL A 733 -23.26 14.11 6.26
N GLN A 734 -22.09 13.91 6.88
CA GLN A 734 -20.82 13.74 6.17
C GLN A 734 -20.76 12.44 5.34
N PHE A 735 -21.34 11.34 5.80
CA PHE A 735 -21.44 10.11 5.00
C PHE A 735 -22.35 10.32 3.79
N VAL A 736 -23.53 10.91 3.99
CA VAL A 736 -24.50 11.18 2.91
C VAL A 736 -23.89 12.13 1.87
N ALA A 737 -23.22 13.21 2.30
CA ALA A 737 -22.54 14.13 1.40
C ALA A 737 -21.45 13.43 0.57
N ASN A 738 -20.59 12.61 1.19
CA ASN A 738 -19.58 11.85 0.45
C ASN A 738 -20.18 10.81 -0.51
N LEU A 739 -21.36 10.26 -0.19
CA LEU A 739 -22.09 9.35 -1.07
C LEU A 739 -22.65 10.09 -2.30
N ALA A 740 -23.25 11.25 -2.10
CA ALA A 740 -23.76 12.12 -3.16
C ALA A 740 -22.64 12.60 -4.10
N LEU A 741 -21.49 13.05 -3.56
CA LEU A 741 -20.31 13.41 -4.36
C LEU A 741 -19.85 12.25 -5.25
N LYS A 742 -19.84 11.02 -4.72
CA LYS A 742 -19.51 9.82 -5.50
C LYS A 742 -20.53 9.52 -6.59
N MET A 743 -21.83 9.71 -6.32
CA MET A 743 -22.90 9.53 -7.31
C MET A 743 -22.80 10.55 -8.45
N ASN A 744 -22.50 11.81 -8.14
CA ASN A 744 -22.36 12.89 -9.11
C ASN A 744 -21.23 12.60 -10.12
N ALA A 745 -20.01 12.36 -9.62
CA ALA A 745 -18.85 12.07 -10.48
C ALA A 745 -19.04 10.82 -11.35
N LYS A 746 -19.72 9.80 -10.80
CA LYS A 746 -20.09 8.57 -11.52
C LYS A 746 -21.04 8.78 -12.69
N LEU A 747 -21.78 9.89 -12.69
CA LEU A 747 -22.82 10.20 -13.67
C LEU A 747 -22.46 11.47 -14.46
N GLY A 748 -21.16 11.70 -14.69
CA GLY A 748 -20.62 12.76 -15.55
C GLY A 748 -20.56 14.16 -14.92
N GLY A 749 -21.03 14.32 -13.67
CA GLY A 749 -21.02 15.58 -12.94
C GLY A 749 -19.63 15.97 -12.43
N CYS A 750 -19.45 17.25 -12.13
CA CYS A 750 -18.18 17.82 -11.67
C CYS A 750 -18.32 18.34 -10.24
N ASN A 751 -17.59 17.76 -9.29
CA ASN A 751 -17.71 18.14 -7.88
C ASN A 751 -17.00 19.46 -7.56
N VAL A 752 -15.78 19.64 -8.07
CA VAL A 752 -14.90 20.78 -7.78
C VAL A 752 -14.05 21.11 -9.00
N SER A 753 -13.80 22.40 -9.21
CA SER A 753 -12.87 22.92 -10.22
C SER A 753 -11.87 23.88 -9.56
N LEU A 754 -10.73 24.12 -10.21
CA LEU A 754 -9.85 25.22 -9.85
C LEU A 754 -10.53 26.54 -10.25
N TYR A 755 -10.39 27.59 -9.45
CA TYR A 755 -11.01 28.89 -9.73
C TYR A 755 -10.30 29.62 -10.87
N ASN A 756 -8.97 29.65 -10.82
CA ASN A 756 -8.13 30.05 -11.96
C ASN A 756 -7.99 28.83 -12.89
N SER A 757 -8.09 29.03 -14.21
CA SER A 757 -7.79 27.96 -15.18
C SER A 757 -6.32 27.54 -15.12
N LEU A 758 -5.96 26.41 -15.70
CA LEU A 758 -4.56 25.98 -15.79
C LEU A 758 -3.71 26.93 -16.66
N PRO A 759 -4.19 27.44 -17.82
CA PRO A 759 -3.56 28.53 -18.56
C PRO A 759 -3.26 29.78 -17.71
N CYS A 760 -4.21 30.25 -16.90
CA CYS A 760 -3.97 31.40 -16.01
C CYS A 760 -2.91 31.16 -14.92
N GLN A 761 -2.58 29.90 -14.61
CA GLN A 761 -1.58 29.55 -13.59
C GLN A 761 -0.18 29.37 -14.19
N ILE A 762 -0.08 28.85 -15.42
CA ILE A 762 1.20 28.58 -16.10
C ILE A 762 1.11 29.04 -17.57
N PRO A 763 0.97 30.36 -17.82
CA PRO A 763 0.71 30.90 -19.16
C PRO A 763 1.87 30.69 -20.14
N ARG A 764 3.07 30.37 -19.63
CA ARG A 764 4.25 30.02 -20.43
C ARG A 764 4.13 28.66 -21.12
N ILE A 765 3.41 27.72 -20.51
CA ILE A 765 3.27 26.34 -21.02
C ILE A 765 1.85 26.05 -21.50
N PHE A 766 0.83 26.70 -20.94
CA PHE A 766 -0.57 26.39 -21.21
C PHE A 766 -1.31 27.59 -21.81
N SER A 767 -2.04 27.34 -22.89
CA SER A 767 -2.98 28.28 -23.52
C SER A 767 -4.36 27.64 -23.61
N ASP A 768 -5.43 28.42 -23.51
CA ASP A 768 -6.81 27.90 -23.64
C ASP A 768 -7.04 27.27 -25.03
N ASP A 769 -6.41 27.79 -26.08
CA ASP A 769 -6.51 27.30 -27.46
C ASP A 769 -5.71 26.03 -27.79
N GLU A 770 -4.78 25.64 -26.91
CA GLU A 770 -3.88 24.50 -27.05
C GLU A 770 -4.17 23.43 -25.97
N PRO A 771 -5.09 22.47 -26.24
CA PRO A 771 -5.55 21.56 -25.19
C PRO A 771 -4.45 20.68 -24.62
N VAL A 772 -4.53 20.39 -23.33
CA VAL A 772 -3.59 19.52 -22.63
C VAL A 772 -4.33 18.33 -22.06
N MET A 773 -3.75 17.14 -22.25
CA MET A 773 -4.27 15.90 -21.68
C MET A 773 -3.41 15.44 -20.50
N PHE A 774 -4.04 15.25 -19.35
CA PHE A 774 -3.43 14.62 -18.18
C PHE A 774 -3.76 13.13 -18.19
N MET A 775 -2.74 12.30 -18.41
CA MET A 775 -2.84 10.84 -18.35
C MET A 775 -2.36 10.31 -16.99
N GLY A 776 -2.93 9.19 -16.55
CA GLY A 776 -2.47 8.46 -15.37
C GLY A 776 -2.45 6.96 -15.63
N ALA A 777 -1.47 6.23 -15.13
CA ALA A 777 -1.35 4.78 -15.33
C ALA A 777 -0.85 4.04 -14.07
N ASP A 778 -1.44 2.87 -13.79
CA ASP A 778 -1.12 1.99 -12.65
C ASP A 778 -1.23 0.52 -13.07
N VAL A 779 -0.39 -0.33 -12.47
CA VAL A 779 -0.42 -1.79 -12.63
C VAL A 779 -0.67 -2.47 -11.27
N THR A 780 -1.77 -3.21 -11.19
CA THR A 780 -2.14 -3.96 -9.99
C THR A 780 -1.86 -5.45 -10.16
N HIS A 781 -0.93 -5.99 -9.36
CA HIS A 781 -0.56 -7.41 -9.35
C HIS A 781 -1.49 -8.31 -8.49
N PRO A 782 -1.45 -9.63 -8.70
CA PRO A 782 -2.05 -10.63 -7.81
C PRO A 782 -1.27 -10.81 -6.49
N HIS A 783 -1.86 -11.56 -5.55
CA HIS A 783 -1.27 -11.83 -4.21
C HIS A 783 0.11 -12.51 -4.34
N PRO A 784 1.11 -12.27 -3.47
CA PRO A 784 2.45 -12.88 -3.60
C PRO A 784 2.55 -14.42 -3.62
N LEU A 785 1.48 -15.12 -3.21
CA LEU A 785 1.34 -16.59 -3.26
C LEU A 785 0.43 -17.09 -4.39
N ASP A 786 0.09 -16.20 -5.32
CA ASP A 786 -0.58 -16.52 -6.57
C ASP A 786 0.47 -16.35 -7.67
N ASP A 787 0.71 -17.44 -8.39
CA ASP A 787 1.75 -17.57 -9.42
C ASP A 787 1.13 -17.58 -10.84
N SER A 788 -0.19 -17.37 -10.94
CA SER A 788 -0.97 -17.68 -12.15
C SER A 788 -1.92 -16.58 -12.60
N SER A 789 -2.54 -15.83 -11.68
CA SER A 789 -3.48 -14.77 -12.08
C SER A 789 -2.75 -13.64 -12.81
N PRO A 790 -3.34 -13.03 -13.85
CA PRO A 790 -2.68 -11.94 -14.58
C PRO A 790 -2.58 -10.67 -13.72
N SER A 791 -1.70 -9.76 -14.14
CA SER A 791 -1.74 -8.38 -13.65
C SER A 791 -2.86 -7.62 -14.35
N VAL A 792 -3.36 -6.54 -13.74
CA VAL A 792 -4.31 -5.64 -14.39
C VAL A 792 -3.69 -4.25 -14.50
N VAL A 793 -3.67 -3.71 -15.71
CA VAL A 793 -3.32 -2.32 -15.97
C VAL A 793 -4.57 -1.48 -16.14
N ALA A 794 -4.51 -0.23 -15.70
CA ALA A 794 -5.43 0.80 -16.16
C ALA A 794 -4.68 2.09 -16.54
N VAL A 795 -5.17 2.72 -17.60
CA VAL A 795 -4.77 4.06 -18.05
C VAL A 795 -6.01 4.95 -18.00
N VAL A 796 -5.87 6.16 -17.48
CA VAL A 796 -6.91 7.19 -17.48
C VAL A 796 -6.43 8.43 -18.22
N ALA A 797 -7.35 9.20 -18.78
CA ALA A 797 -7.05 10.52 -19.34
C ALA A 797 -8.15 11.53 -18.97
N SER A 798 -7.75 12.79 -18.77
CA SER A 798 -8.65 13.93 -18.60
C SER A 798 -9.39 14.23 -19.90
N MET A 799 -10.70 14.49 -19.85
CA MET A 799 -11.57 14.67 -21.02
C MET A 799 -12.22 16.05 -21.13
N ASN A 800 -11.75 17.02 -20.34
CA ASN A 800 -12.19 18.41 -20.44
C ASN A 800 -11.02 19.38 -20.23
N TRP A 801 -10.87 20.34 -21.14
CA TRP A 801 -9.89 21.43 -21.08
C TRP A 801 -10.63 22.77 -20.97
N PRO A 802 -10.17 23.77 -20.19
CA PRO A 802 -8.98 23.79 -19.34
C PRO A 802 -9.15 23.20 -17.92
N SER A 803 -10.33 22.67 -17.58
CA SER A 803 -10.66 22.23 -16.20
C SER A 803 -9.97 20.94 -15.73
N ALA A 804 -9.60 20.04 -16.64
CA ALA A 804 -8.83 18.80 -16.41
C ALA A 804 -9.31 17.92 -15.22
N ASN A 805 -10.62 17.83 -14.99
CA ASN A 805 -11.21 17.21 -13.80
C ASN A 805 -12.21 16.08 -14.05
N LYS A 806 -12.61 15.81 -15.30
CA LYS A 806 -13.36 14.61 -15.70
C LYS A 806 -12.42 13.60 -16.36
N TYR A 807 -12.47 12.32 -15.94
CA TYR A 807 -11.52 11.30 -16.41
C TYR A 807 -12.21 10.04 -16.93
N ILE A 808 -11.77 9.56 -18.09
CA ILE A 808 -12.18 8.26 -18.65
C ILE A 808 -11.05 7.24 -18.45
N SER A 809 -11.39 5.97 -18.23
CA SER A 809 -10.42 4.87 -18.08
C SER A 809 -10.47 3.87 -19.23
N ARG A 810 -9.32 3.26 -19.53
CA ARG A 810 -9.17 1.98 -20.22
C ARG A 810 -8.43 1.01 -19.31
N MET A 811 -8.82 -0.27 -19.37
CA MET A 811 -8.24 -1.33 -18.55
C MET A 811 -7.92 -2.52 -19.45
N ARG A 812 -6.83 -3.22 -19.15
CA ARG A 812 -6.46 -4.50 -19.79
C ARG A 812 -5.88 -5.45 -18.74
N SER A 813 -6.00 -6.74 -19.00
CA SER A 813 -5.20 -7.77 -18.34
C SER A 813 -3.86 -7.87 -19.04
N GLN A 814 -2.80 -8.13 -18.27
CA GLN A 814 -1.44 -8.30 -18.80
C GLN A 814 -0.69 -9.40 -18.04
N THR A 815 0.46 -9.80 -18.58
CA THR A 815 1.25 -10.94 -18.11
C THR A 815 1.51 -10.92 -16.60
N HIS A 816 1.54 -12.10 -15.98
CA HIS A 816 1.74 -12.29 -14.54
C HIS A 816 2.97 -11.50 -14.03
N ARG A 817 2.77 -10.61 -13.06
CA ARG A 817 3.82 -9.76 -12.42
C ARG A 817 4.68 -8.90 -13.37
N LYS A 818 4.30 -8.73 -14.63
CA LYS A 818 4.94 -7.75 -15.50
C LYS A 818 4.52 -6.34 -15.06
N GLU A 819 5.51 -5.51 -14.71
CA GLU A 819 5.26 -4.11 -14.30
C GLU A 819 5.09 -3.18 -15.50
N ILE A 820 5.86 -3.38 -16.59
CA ILE A 820 5.76 -2.56 -17.81
C ILE A 820 4.41 -2.79 -18.46
N ILE A 821 3.75 -1.70 -18.89
CA ILE A 821 2.41 -1.78 -19.45
C ILE A 821 2.42 -2.42 -20.85
N GLU A 822 1.69 -3.51 -20.99
CA GLU A 822 1.42 -4.13 -22.30
C GLU A 822 0.25 -3.38 -23.00
N HIS A 823 0.34 -3.19 -24.31
CA HIS A 823 -0.68 -2.52 -25.13
C HIS A 823 -1.06 -1.10 -24.68
N LEU A 824 -0.10 -0.33 -24.14
CA LEU A 824 -0.29 1.09 -23.82
C LEU A 824 -0.68 1.89 -25.06
N ASP A 825 -0.17 1.53 -26.23
CA ASP A 825 -0.47 2.17 -27.52
C ASP A 825 -1.98 2.11 -27.84
N VAL A 826 -2.62 0.96 -27.62
CA VAL A 826 -4.06 0.74 -27.84
C VAL A 826 -4.86 1.57 -26.84
N MET A 827 -4.52 1.50 -25.55
CA MET A 827 -5.24 2.23 -24.50
C MET A 827 -5.11 3.75 -24.65
N ALA A 828 -3.92 4.25 -25.00
CA ALA A 828 -3.70 5.66 -25.28
C ALA A 828 -4.46 6.11 -26.54
N GLY A 829 -4.55 5.27 -27.57
CA GLY A 829 -5.30 5.55 -28.79
C GLY A 829 -6.80 5.72 -28.53
N GLU A 830 -7.39 4.76 -27.82
CA GLU A 830 -8.79 4.80 -27.39
C GLU A 830 -9.13 5.99 -26.44
N LEU A 831 -8.12 6.67 -25.87
CA LEU A 831 -8.28 7.86 -25.05
C LEU A 831 -8.06 9.14 -25.86
N LEU A 832 -7.10 9.18 -26.80
CA LEU A 832 -6.89 10.28 -27.73
C LEU A 832 -8.08 10.46 -28.69
N GLU A 833 -8.63 9.37 -29.21
CA GLU A 833 -9.86 9.40 -30.01
C GLU A 833 -11.05 9.97 -29.22
N GLU A 834 -11.14 9.65 -27.93
CA GLU A 834 -12.26 10.10 -27.10
C GLU A 834 -12.12 11.57 -26.72
N PHE A 835 -10.90 12.02 -26.44
CA PHE A 835 -10.60 13.44 -26.23
C PHE A 835 -10.86 14.27 -27.47
N LEU A 836 -10.51 13.77 -28.66
CA LEU A 836 -10.83 14.45 -29.92
C LEU A 836 -12.35 14.63 -30.12
N LYS A 837 -13.17 13.68 -29.65
CA LYS A 837 -14.64 13.79 -29.70
C LYS A 837 -15.20 14.77 -28.65
N GLU A 838 -14.67 14.77 -27.44
CA GLU A 838 -15.18 15.61 -26.33
C GLU A 838 -14.65 17.06 -26.37
N VAL A 839 -13.43 17.28 -26.88
CA VAL A 839 -12.75 18.59 -26.92
C VAL A 839 -12.68 19.18 -28.34
N GLY A 840 -12.90 18.38 -29.39
CA GLY A 840 -12.89 18.82 -30.79
C GLY A 840 -11.49 19.06 -31.39
N LYS A 841 -10.42 18.91 -30.59
CA LYS A 841 -9.01 19.05 -31.00
C LYS A 841 -8.18 17.94 -30.35
N LEU A 842 -7.09 17.52 -31.00
CA LEU A 842 -6.05 16.70 -30.35
C LEU A 842 -5.28 17.54 -29.33
N PRO A 843 -4.77 16.95 -28.23
CA PRO A 843 -4.03 17.72 -27.22
C PRO A 843 -2.64 18.08 -27.74
N ALA A 844 -2.25 19.36 -27.65
CA ALA A 844 -0.90 19.83 -27.99
C ALA A 844 0.17 19.26 -27.04
N ARG A 845 -0.22 18.93 -25.80
CA ARG A 845 0.68 18.45 -24.74
C ARG A 845 0.06 17.28 -23.97
N ILE A 846 0.88 16.31 -23.58
CA ILE A 846 0.48 15.16 -22.76
C ILE A 846 1.33 15.14 -21.48
N ILE A 847 0.68 15.21 -20.33
CA ILE A 847 1.33 15.08 -19.01
C ILE A 847 0.97 13.71 -18.44
N PHE A 848 1.95 12.80 -18.40
CA PHE A 848 1.73 11.38 -18.11
C PHE A 848 2.25 11.00 -16.71
N PHE A 849 1.36 10.56 -15.83
CA PHE A 849 1.69 10.14 -14.47
C PHE A 849 1.67 8.61 -14.32
N ARG A 850 2.79 8.01 -13.92
CA ARG A 850 2.95 6.55 -13.79
C ARG A 850 3.16 6.13 -12.33
N ASP A 851 2.18 5.52 -11.68
CA ASP A 851 2.30 5.02 -10.28
C ASP A 851 2.96 3.64 -10.24
N GLY A 852 3.68 3.34 -9.17
CA GLY A 852 4.14 1.98 -8.82
C GLY A 852 5.52 1.52 -9.34
N VAL A 853 6.11 2.23 -10.31
CA VAL A 853 7.39 1.84 -10.92
C VAL A 853 8.58 2.06 -9.97
N SER A 854 9.51 1.09 -9.91
CA SER A 854 10.75 1.22 -9.13
C SER A 854 11.88 1.89 -9.92
N GLU A 855 12.82 2.54 -9.24
CA GLU A 855 13.96 3.26 -9.86
C GLU A 855 14.76 2.38 -10.82
N THR A 856 14.99 1.11 -10.47
CA THR A 856 15.70 0.13 -11.32
C THR A 856 14.97 -0.24 -12.61
N GLN A 857 13.74 0.25 -12.81
CA GLN A 857 12.92 0.04 -14.00
C GLN A 857 12.72 1.33 -14.81
N PHE A 858 13.21 2.49 -14.36
CA PHE A 858 12.95 3.80 -14.99
C PHE A 858 13.33 3.85 -16.47
N ASP A 859 14.58 3.50 -16.82
CA ASP A 859 15.06 3.49 -18.21
C ASP A 859 14.20 2.58 -19.11
N LYS A 860 13.88 1.37 -18.63
CA LYS A 860 13.11 0.39 -19.39
C LYS A 860 11.64 0.80 -19.56
N VAL A 861 11.02 1.32 -18.51
CA VAL A 861 9.65 1.87 -18.56
C VAL A 861 9.61 3.08 -19.48
N LEU A 862 10.56 4.02 -19.37
CA LEU A 862 10.62 5.17 -20.25
C LEU A 862 10.74 4.73 -21.71
N LYS A 863 11.67 3.84 -22.03
CA LYS A 863 11.86 3.34 -23.41
C LYS A 863 10.60 2.66 -23.97
N GLU A 864 10.06 1.66 -23.27
CA GLU A 864 8.92 0.87 -23.78
C GLU A 864 7.60 1.66 -23.75
N GLU A 865 7.26 2.34 -22.65
CA GLU A 865 5.98 3.05 -22.50
C GLU A 865 5.96 4.37 -23.30
N MET A 866 7.06 5.14 -23.37
CA MET A 866 7.11 6.33 -24.23
C MET A 866 7.02 5.97 -25.71
N HIS A 867 7.71 4.91 -26.14
CA HIS A 867 7.61 4.44 -27.52
C HIS A 867 6.17 4.07 -27.88
N ALA A 868 5.45 3.36 -27.00
CA ALA A 868 4.04 3.03 -27.20
C ALA A 868 3.15 4.28 -27.35
N VAL A 869 3.31 5.30 -26.49
CA VAL A 869 2.56 6.56 -26.59
C VAL A 869 2.90 7.31 -27.90
N ARG A 870 4.18 7.35 -28.29
CA ARG A 870 4.64 7.96 -29.54
C ARG A 870 4.05 7.28 -30.77
N MET A 871 4.10 5.94 -30.81
CA MET A 871 3.53 5.12 -31.90
C MET A 871 2.04 5.38 -32.11
N THR A 872 1.29 5.64 -31.03
CA THR A 872 -0.11 6.06 -31.12
C THR A 872 -0.27 7.47 -31.67
N CYS A 873 0.55 8.43 -31.24
CA CYS A 873 0.49 9.80 -31.76
C CYS A 873 0.75 9.82 -33.27
N SER A 874 1.72 9.04 -33.77
CA SER A 874 2.02 8.93 -35.21
C SER A 874 0.90 8.33 -36.07
N ARG A 875 -0.21 7.83 -35.49
CA ARG A 875 -1.41 7.45 -36.24
C ARG A 875 -2.16 8.67 -36.81
N TYR A 876 -1.91 9.86 -36.28
CA TYR A 876 -2.44 11.12 -36.78
C TYR A 876 -1.35 11.86 -37.59
N PRO A 877 -1.57 12.16 -38.88
CA PRO A 877 -0.56 12.82 -39.72
C PRO A 877 -0.04 14.13 -39.13
N GLY A 878 1.29 14.29 -39.07
CA GLY A 878 1.95 15.48 -38.53
C GLY A 878 1.88 15.66 -37.00
N TYR A 879 1.10 14.85 -36.27
CA TYR A 879 0.86 15.03 -34.84
C TYR A 879 2.04 14.59 -33.97
N LYS A 880 2.72 15.56 -33.35
CA LYS A 880 3.86 15.35 -32.45
C LYS A 880 3.68 16.19 -31.18
N PRO A 881 2.83 15.76 -30.22
CA PRO A 881 2.61 16.50 -28.99
C PRO A 881 3.86 16.50 -28.11
N LEU A 882 4.03 17.56 -27.30
CA LEU A 882 5.10 17.60 -26.29
C LEU A 882 4.70 16.77 -25.06
N ILE A 883 5.59 15.91 -24.59
CA ILE A 883 5.30 14.96 -23.51
C ILE A 883 6.18 15.22 -22.28
N THR A 884 5.55 15.22 -21.10
CA THR A 884 6.24 15.15 -19.81
C THR A 884 5.84 13.85 -19.12
N PHE A 885 6.81 12.98 -18.82
CA PHE A 885 6.60 11.67 -18.21
C PHE A 885 7.10 11.67 -16.78
N ILE A 886 6.19 11.41 -15.84
CA ILE A 886 6.40 11.60 -14.41
C ILE A 886 6.08 10.29 -13.70
N VAL A 887 7.10 9.63 -13.15
CA VAL A 887 6.90 8.51 -12.23
C VAL A 887 6.48 9.06 -10.87
N VAL A 888 5.47 8.43 -10.28
CA VAL A 888 4.89 8.80 -9.01
C VAL A 888 5.07 7.64 -8.04
N GLN A 889 5.73 7.88 -6.92
CA GLN A 889 6.04 6.86 -5.92
C GLN A 889 5.44 7.25 -4.58
N LYS A 890 4.25 6.72 -4.28
CA LYS A 890 3.64 6.82 -2.94
C LYS A 890 4.12 5.71 -1.96
N ARG A 891 4.95 4.77 -2.42
CA ARG A 891 5.38 3.60 -1.63
C ARG A 891 6.89 3.57 -1.37
N HIS A 892 7.40 4.59 -0.68
CA HIS A 892 8.81 4.68 -0.26
C HIS A 892 8.98 4.86 1.26
N HIS A 893 10.25 4.88 1.68
CA HIS A 893 10.67 4.93 3.08
C HIS A 893 10.98 6.34 3.61
N THR A 894 11.16 7.34 2.74
CA THR A 894 11.29 8.75 3.12
C THR A 894 10.11 9.24 3.97
N ARG A 895 10.42 9.89 5.09
CA ARG A 895 9.53 10.62 6.00
C ARG A 895 10.14 11.97 6.34
N LEU A 896 9.27 12.94 6.57
CA LEU A 896 9.62 14.32 6.91
C LEU A 896 8.94 14.67 8.23
N PHE A 897 9.69 15.33 9.11
CA PHE A 897 9.27 15.75 10.44
C PHE A 897 9.56 17.24 10.60
N HIS A 898 8.83 17.92 11.49
CA HIS A 898 9.24 19.26 11.90
C HIS A 898 10.60 19.21 12.61
N ARG A 899 11.49 20.16 12.31
CA ARG A 899 12.70 20.37 13.12
C ARG A 899 12.30 21.00 14.45
N GLU A 900 12.78 20.44 15.55
CA GLU A 900 12.62 21.02 16.87
C GLU A 900 13.48 22.29 17.00
N LYS A 901 12.90 23.37 17.56
CA LYS A 901 13.66 24.56 17.96
C LYS A 901 14.11 24.39 19.40
N ASN A 902 15.40 24.59 19.66
CA ASN A 902 15.92 24.64 21.03
C ASN A 902 15.12 25.67 21.85
N GLY A 903 14.46 25.22 22.92
CA GLY A 903 13.74 26.08 23.87
C GLY A 903 12.29 26.48 23.51
N GLY A 904 11.65 25.91 22.47
CA GLY A 904 10.30 26.33 22.04
C GLY A 904 9.25 25.21 21.96
N SER A 905 8.20 25.32 22.81
CA SER A 905 6.92 24.57 22.84
C SER A 905 6.79 23.24 22.08
N THR A 906 6.50 22.16 22.83
CA THR A 906 6.27 20.79 22.34
C THR A 906 5.06 20.59 21.42
N HIS A 907 4.27 21.63 21.12
CA HIS A 907 3.00 21.49 20.38
C HIS A 907 3.15 21.05 18.91
N TYR A 908 4.32 21.18 18.27
CA TYR A 908 4.51 20.85 16.85
C TYR A 908 5.21 19.50 16.59
N SER A 909 5.91 18.90 17.55
CA SER A 909 6.64 17.63 17.35
C SER A 909 5.71 16.44 17.10
N ASP A 910 4.50 16.49 17.66
CA ASP A 910 3.42 15.51 17.47
C ASP A 910 2.61 15.71 16.18
N GLN A 911 2.84 16.81 15.45
CA GLN A 911 2.07 17.15 14.25
C GLN A 911 2.76 16.71 12.96
N ASN A 912 1.95 16.36 11.97
CA ASN A 912 2.43 16.08 10.63
C ASN A 912 2.77 17.38 9.90
N ILE A 913 3.75 17.31 9.00
CA ILE A 913 4.05 18.40 8.08
C ILE A 913 2.79 18.81 7.28
N PRO A 914 2.60 20.11 7.01
CA PRO A 914 1.37 20.61 6.40
C PRO A 914 1.24 20.24 4.91
N PRO A 915 0.00 20.20 4.38
CA PRO A 915 -0.25 20.14 2.93
C PRO A 915 0.53 21.23 2.18
N GLY A 916 1.08 20.87 1.03
CA GLY A 916 1.91 21.76 0.20
C GLY A 916 3.39 21.77 0.58
N THR A 917 3.82 20.99 1.58
CA THR A 917 5.24 20.85 1.91
C THR A 917 5.98 20.14 0.78
N VAL A 918 6.92 20.83 0.14
CA VAL A 918 7.84 20.35 -0.91
C VAL A 918 9.27 20.26 -0.37
N VAL A 919 9.98 19.22 -0.81
CA VAL A 919 11.44 19.07 -0.65
C VAL A 919 12.04 18.61 -1.98
N ASP A 920 12.78 19.51 -2.63
CA ASP A 920 13.48 19.32 -3.90
C ASP A 920 15.01 19.51 -3.81
N THR A 921 15.51 19.67 -2.57
CA THR A 921 16.92 19.85 -2.22
C THR A 921 17.38 18.82 -1.18
N VAL A 922 18.69 18.75 -0.95
CA VAL A 922 19.37 17.90 0.06
C VAL A 922 19.20 16.39 -0.13
N ILE A 923 18.00 15.84 0.10
CA ILE A 923 17.69 14.40 0.06
C ILE A 923 17.18 13.89 -1.30
N THR A 924 17.04 14.79 -2.28
CA THR A 924 16.66 14.46 -3.66
C THR A 924 17.84 13.99 -4.50
N HIS A 925 17.57 13.46 -5.69
CA HIS A 925 18.60 12.94 -6.59
C HIS A 925 19.60 14.05 -6.99
N PRO A 926 20.92 13.79 -7.01
CA PRO A 926 21.92 14.83 -7.25
C PRO A 926 21.81 15.52 -8.62
N ARG A 927 21.33 14.82 -9.66
CA ARG A 927 21.38 15.28 -11.06
C ARG A 927 20.02 15.34 -11.78
N GLU A 928 19.09 14.46 -11.40
CA GLU A 928 17.80 14.29 -12.10
C GLU A 928 16.71 15.21 -11.51
N PHE A 929 15.62 15.37 -12.25
CA PHE A 929 14.48 16.18 -11.83
C PHE A 929 13.51 15.37 -10.96
N ASP A 930 13.72 15.42 -9.65
CA ASP A 930 12.83 14.80 -8.67
C ASP A 930 12.51 15.72 -7.48
N PHE A 931 11.37 15.49 -6.83
CA PHE A 931 10.98 16.17 -5.60
C PHE A 931 9.96 15.36 -4.77
N TYR A 932 9.96 15.59 -3.47
CA TYR A 932 8.93 15.10 -2.55
C TYR A 932 7.86 16.17 -2.33
N LEU A 933 6.59 15.81 -2.43
CA LEU A 933 5.45 16.69 -2.13
C LEU A 933 4.48 16.00 -1.15
N CYS A 934 4.30 16.59 0.04
CA CYS A 934 3.23 16.24 0.96
C CYS A 934 2.00 17.09 0.66
N SER A 935 1.20 16.66 -0.30
CA SER A 935 -0.03 17.36 -0.71
C SER A 935 -1.21 17.24 0.26
N HIS A 936 -1.11 16.47 1.36
CA HIS A 936 -2.26 16.09 2.19
C HIS A 936 -1.98 16.13 3.69
N TRP A 937 -3.05 16.22 4.50
CA TRP A 937 -2.93 16.16 5.96
C TRP A 937 -2.96 14.71 6.46
N GLY A 938 -1.87 14.26 7.08
CA GLY A 938 -1.81 12.98 7.79
C GLY A 938 -2.70 12.99 9.03
N THR A 939 -3.94 12.49 8.90
CA THR A 939 -4.91 12.45 10.03
C THR A 939 -4.51 11.44 11.11
N LYS A 940 -3.78 10.39 10.74
CA LYS A 940 -3.34 9.29 11.60
C LYS A 940 -1.96 8.82 11.16
N GLY A 941 -1.12 8.45 12.11
CA GLY A 941 0.26 8.07 11.86
C GLY A 941 1.12 9.25 11.37
N THR A 942 2.28 8.94 10.79
CA THR A 942 3.14 9.92 10.10
C THR A 942 2.75 10.02 8.62
N SER A 943 2.62 11.25 8.11
CA SER A 943 2.44 11.56 6.70
C SER A 943 3.56 10.92 5.87
N ARG A 944 3.20 10.41 4.70
CA ARG A 944 4.16 10.04 3.67
C ARG A 944 4.06 11.07 2.54
N PRO A 945 5.06 11.96 2.34
CA PRO A 945 5.10 12.76 1.12
C PRO A 945 5.16 11.81 -0.08
N THR A 946 4.65 12.22 -1.23
CA THR A 946 4.79 11.43 -2.47
C THR A 946 6.00 11.92 -3.23
N HIS A 947 6.84 11.01 -3.69
CA HIS A 947 8.00 11.30 -4.53
C HIS A 947 7.55 11.35 -5.99
N TYR A 948 7.89 12.43 -6.68
CA TYR A 948 7.68 12.62 -8.11
C TYR A 948 9.06 12.66 -8.77
N HIS A 949 9.25 11.84 -9.80
CA HIS A 949 10.48 11.76 -10.55
C HIS A 949 10.16 11.92 -12.04
N ILE A 950 10.67 12.98 -12.65
CA ILE A 950 10.41 13.34 -14.03
C ILE A 950 11.44 12.60 -14.89
N LEU A 951 11.00 11.67 -15.73
CA LEU A 951 11.88 10.88 -16.59
C LEU A 951 12.11 11.54 -17.95
N LEU A 952 11.11 12.24 -18.47
CA LEU A 952 11.20 13.03 -19.69
C LEU A 952 10.42 14.33 -19.49
N ASP A 953 10.95 15.44 -19.97
CA ASP A 953 10.19 16.69 -20.05
C ASP A 953 10.54 17.51 -21.30
N GLU A 954 9.67 17.41 -22.30
CA GLU A 954 9.76 18.21 -23.53
C GLU A 954 9.06 19.56 -23.41
N ASN A 955 8.17 19.72 -22.42
CA ASN A 955 7.51 20.98 -22.12
C ASN A 955 8.44 21.96 -21.39
N LYS A 956 9.55 21.47 -20.82
CA LYS A 956 10.59 22.25 -20.12
C LYS A 956 9.97 23.07 -18.98
N PHE A 957 9.25 22.42 -18.08
CA PHE A 957 8.75 23.03 -16.85
C PHE A 957 9.90 23.49 -15.94
N GLY A 958 9.71 24.60 -15.23
CA GLY A 958 10.48 24.92 -14.03
C GLY A 958 10.02 24.11 -12.83
N SER A 959 10.83 24.04 -11.77
CA SER A 959 10.48 23.32 -10.53
C SER A 959 9.17 23.82 -9.93
N ASP A 960 9.00 25.12 -9.72
CA ASP A 960 7.79 25.66 -9.08
C ASP A 960 6.52 25.45 -9.92
N GLU A 961 6.58 25.67 -11.24
CA GLU A 961 5.45 25.45 -12.15
C GLU A 961 4.91 24.01 -12.03
N LEU A 962 5.78 23.01 -12.10
CA LEU A 962 5.38 21.60 -12.04
C LEU A 962 4.95 21.18 -10.64
N GLN A 963 5.62 21.67 -9.60
CA GLN A 963 5.27 21.41 -8.20
C GLN A 963 3.91 21.99 -7.84
N GLN A 964 3.63 23.24 -8.24
CA GLN A 964 2.35 23.92 -8.01
C GLN A 964 1.24 23.32 -8.87
N LEU A 965 1.49 22.93 -10.12
CA LEU A 965 0.55 22.17 -10.95
C LEU A 965 0.08 20.89 -10.27
N ILE A 966 1.03 20.06 -9.84
CA ILE A 966 0.74 18.78 -9.18
C ILE A 966 0.06 19.01 -7.83
N HIS A 967 0.50 20.00 -7.06
CA HIS A 967 -0.16 20.39 -5.80
C HIS A 967 -1.62 20.81 -6.03
N ASN A 968 -1.89 21.66 -7.02
CA ASN A 968 -3.24 22.16 -7.32
C ASN A 968 -4.16 21.03 -7.81
N LEU A 969 -3.67 20.15 -8.67
CA LEU A 969 -4.40 18.96 -9.08
C LEU A 969 -4.77 18.07 -7.88
N CYS A 970 -3.97 17.99 -6.81
CA CYS A 970 -4.33 17.21 -5.62
C CYS A 970 -5.60 17.68 -4.88
N TYR A 971 -6.17 18.84 -5.22
CA TYR A 971 -7.45 19.33 -4.70
C TYR A 971 -8.65 18.97 -5.60
N THR A 972 -8.46 18.46 -6.82
CA THR A 972 -9.56 18.16 -7.77
C THR A 972 -10.08 16.72 -7.68
N PHE A 973 -9.69 15.96 -6.65
CA PHE A 973 -10.10 14.56 -6.49
C PHE A 973 -11.58 14.42 -6.07
N VAL A 974 -12.40 13.86 -6.96
CA VAL A 974 -13.87 13.94 -6.85
C VAL A 974 -14.50 13.23 -5.65
N ARG A 975 -13.81 12.31 -4.97
CA ARG A 975 -14.43 11.44 -3.94
C ARG A 975 -14.49 12.06 -2.52
N CYS A 976 -13.86 13.20 -2.27
CA CYS A 976 -13.83 13.82 -0.95
C CYS A 976 -13.47 15.32 -1.02
N THR A 977 -13.79 16.07 0.02
CA THR A 977 -13.52 17.51 0.11
C THR A 977 -12.20 17.83 0.84
N ARG A 978 -11.14 17.10 0.51
CA ARG A 978 -9.81 17.25 1.12
C ARG A 978 -8.73 16.99 0.08
N PRO A 979 -7.53 17.59 0.20
CA PRO A 979 -6.48 17.32 -0.76
C PRO A 979 -5.95 15.90 -0.58
N VAL A 980 -5.68 15.22 -1.68
CA VAL A 980 -5.21 13.83 -1.69
C VAL A 980 -3.69 13.73 -1.79
N SER A 981 -3.13 12.68 -1.21
CA SER A 981 -1.68 12.40 -1.19
C SER A 981 -1.04 12.14 -2.56
N LEU A 982 -1.86 11.83 -3.57
CA LEU A 982 -1.45 11.31 -4.87
C LEU A 982 -2.23 12.09 -5.93
N VAL A 983 -1.54 12.58 -6.95
CA VAL A 983 -2.16 13.37 -8.03
C VAL A 983 -3.34 12.61 -8.67
N PRO A 984 -4.49 13.24 -8.96
CA PRO A 984 -5.70 12.52 -9.33
C PRO A 984 -5.60 11.56 -10.53
N PRO A 985 -4.86 11.84 -11.63
CA PRO A 985 -4.71 10.88 -12.72
C PRO A 985 -4.15 9.54 -12.25
N ALA A 986 -3.06 9.55 -11.47
CA ALA A 986 -2.49 8.35 -10.87
C ALA A 986 -3.46 7.67 -9.88
N TYR A 987 -4.19 8.46 -9.07
CA TYR A 987 -5.19 7.91 -8.15
C TYR A 987 -6.37 7.25 -8.90
N TYR A 988 -6.85 7.85 -9.98
CA TYR A 988 -7.93 7.28 -10.81
C TYR A 988 -7.47 6.03 -11.55
N ALA A 989 -6.23 5.99 -12.06
CA ALA A 989 -5.62 4.78 -12.61
C ALA A 989 -5.62 3.63 -11.60
N HIS A 990 -5.15 3.88 -10.38
CA HIS A 990 -5.18 2.89 -9.28
C HIS A 990 -6.60 2.37 -8.98
N LEU A 991 -7.60 3.26 -8.96
CA LEU A 991 -9.00 2.88 -8.75
C LEU A 991 -9.57 2.05 -9.90
N ALA A 992 -9.18 2.35 -11.13
CA ALA A 992 -9.56 1.59 -12.32
C ALA A 992 -8.85 0.23 -12.35
N ALA A 993 -7.53 0.15 -12.14
CA ALA A 993 -6.79 -1.11 -12.10
C ALA A 993 -7.33 -2.06 -11.02
N TYR A 994 -7.65 -1.53 -9.83
CA TYR A 994 -8.33 -2.27 -8.78
C TYR A 994 -9.74 -2.74 -9.20
N ARG A 995 -10.51 -1.94 -9.95
CA ARG A 995 -11.82 -2.36 -10.49
C ARG A 995 -11.69 -3.47 -11.53
N GLY A 996 -10.72 -3.38 -12.44
CA GLY A 996 -10.44 -4.44 -13.41
C GLY A 996 -10.02 -5.75 -12.73
N LYS A 997 -9.23 -5.67 -11.65
CA LYS A 997 -8.90 -6.86 -10.83
C LYS A 997 -10.14 -7.51 -10.22
N LEU A 998 -11.09 -6.73 -9.69
CA LEU A 998 -12.36 -7.27 -9.20
C LEU A 998 -13.16 -8.01 -10.29
N TYR A 999 -13.04 -7.64 -11.57
CA TYR A 999 -13.73 -8.37 -12.64
C TYR A 999 -13.15 -9.78 -12.87
N LEU A 1000 -11.89 -10.03 -12.51
CA LEU A 1000 -11.24 -11.33 -12.59
C LEU A 1000 -11.55 -12.22 -11.38
N GLU A 1001 -11.87 -11.63 -10.22
CA GLU A 1001 -12.28 -12.35 -9.01
C GLU A 1001 -13.71 -12.91 -9.18
N ARG A 1002 -13.83 -14.14 -9.69
CA ARG A 1002 -15.13 -14.85 -9.85
C ARG A 1002 -15.54 -15.57 -8.56
N SER A 1003 -16.81 -15.48 -8.17
CA SER A 1003 -17.36 -16.31 -7.07
C SER A 1003 -17.23 -17.81 -7.32
N ASP A 1004 -17.34 -18.21 -8.60
CA ASP A 1004 -17.54 -19.59 -9.04
C ASP A 1004 -16.21 -20.30 -9.36
N SER A 1005 -15.06 -19.71 -8.99
CA SER A 1005 -13.78 -20.41 -9.05
C SER A 1005 -13.72 -21.48 -7.94
N VAL A 1006 -14.33 -22.63 -8.21
CA VAL A 1006 -13.88 -23.90 -7.64
C VAL A 1006 -12.36 -23.96 -7.86
N PRO A 1007 -11.54 -24.29 -6.85
CA PRO A 1007 -10.13 -24.50 -7.07
C PRO A 1007 -9.98 -25.78 -7.91
N THR A 1008 -9.96 -25.63 -9.24
CA THR A 1008 -9.79 -26.76 -10.17
C THR A 1008 -8.52 -27.50 -9.77
N SER A 1009 -8.65 -28.79 -9.49
CA SER A 1009 -7.52 -29.66 -9.20
C SER A 1009 -6.49 -29.48 -10.31
N ARG A 1010 -5.29 -29.01 -9.95
CA ARG A 1010 -4.21 -28.73 -10.90
C ARG A 1010 -3.64 -30.05 -11.41
N THR A 1011 -4.23 -30.63 -12.44
CA THR A 1011 -3.60 -31.70 -13.21
C THR A 1011 -2.36 -31.13 -13.88
N THR A 1012 -1.18 -31.62 -13.50
CA THR A 1012 0.10 -31.24 -14.09
C THR A 1012 0.23 -31.86 -15.48
N LEU A 1013 -0.31 -31.17 -16.49
CA LEU A 1013 -0.02 -31.44 -17.90
C LEU A 1013 0.89 -30.34 -18.43
N TYR A 1014 2.10 -30.73 -18.82
CA TYR A 1014 3.07 -29.86 -19.48
C TYR A 1014 2.60 -29.56 -20.91
N SER A 1015 1.78 -28.53 -21.07
CA SER A 1015 1.50 -27.95 -22.39
C SER A 1015 2.56 -26.91 -22.72
N THR A 1016 3.20 -27.05 -23.88
CA THR A 1016 4.29 -26.19 -24.36
C THR A 1016 3.82 -24.88 -25.02
N THR A 1017 2.53 -24.55 -24.92
CA THR A 1017 1.99 -23.27 -25.37
C THR A 1017 1.88 -22.27 -24.21
N PRO A 1018 2.25 -20.99 -24.40
CA PRO A 1018 2.02 -19.97 -23.40
C PRO A 1018 0.51 -19.78 -23.19
N LEU A 1019 0.05 -19.98 -21.96
CA LEU A 1019 -1.33 -19.69 -21.54
C LEU A 1019 -1.66 -18.23 -21.89
N GLN A 1020 -2.56 -18.03 -22.85
CA GLN A 1020 -3.02 -16.70 -23.23
C GLN A 1020 -3.65 -16.01 -22.01
N THR A 1021 -3.20 -14.79 -21.71
CA THR A 1021 -3.71 -14.02 -20.58
C THR A 1021 -5.20 -13.74 -20.80
N PRO A 1022 -6.10 -14.17 -19.88
CA PRO A 1022 -7.53 -14.05 -20.10
C PRO A 1022 -7.93 -12.56 -20.18
N PRO A 1023 -8.67 -12.14 -21.22
CA PRO A 1023 -9.04 -10.73 -21.39
C PRO A 1023 -10.02 -10.26 -20.31
N LEU A 1024 -9.93 -8.99 -19.94
CA LEU A 1024 -10.97 -8.34 -19.13
C LEU A 1024 -12.29 -8.26 -19.91
N PRO A 1025 -13.45 -8.39 -19.23
CA PRO A 1025 -14.74 -8.22 -19.88
C PRO A 1025 -14.91 -6.78 -20.39
N LYS A 1026 -15.46 -6.63 -21.60
CA LYS A 1026 -15.71 -5.33 -22.23
C LYS A 1026 -16.77 -4.57 -21.42
N LEU A 1027 -16.46 -3.31 -21.06
CA LEU A 1027 -17.42 -2.39 -20.44
C LEU A 1027 -18.55 -2.05 -21.43
N SER A 1028 -19.76 -1.84 -20.92
CA SER A 1028 -20.85 -1.30 -21.73
C SER A 1028 -20.53 0.10 -22.23
N ASP A 1029 -21.03 0.45 -23.42
CA ASP A 1029 -20.84 1.77 -24.02
C ASP A 1029 -21.47 2.90 -23.19
N SER A 1030 -22.52 2.61 -22.40
CA SER A 1030 -23.13 3.54 -21.44
C SER A 1030 -22.24 3.83 -20.22
N VAL A 1031 -21.29 2.94 -19.90
CA VAL A 1031 -20.46 3.01 -18.68
C VAL A 1031 -19.01 3.41 -18.99
N LYS A 1032 -18.47 3.01 -20.16
CA LYS A 1032 -17.05 3.22 -20.52
C LYS A 1032 -16.62 4.69 -20.62
N ARG A 1033 -17.57 5.63 -20.65
CA ARG A 1033 -17.37 7.09 -20.70
C ARG A 1033 -17.45 7.76 -19.32
N LEU A 1034 -17.73 7.01 -18.26
CA LEU A 1034 -18.01 7.54 -16.93
C LEU A 1034 -16.89 7.22 -15.94
N MET A 1035 -16.86 7.93 -14.80
CA MET A 1035 -15.96 7.64 -13.68
C MET A 1035 -16.50 6.48 -12.79
N PHE A 1036 -16.98 5.40 -13.41
CA PHE A 1036 -17.64 4.26 -12.74
C PHE A 1036 -16.78 3.58 -11.66
N TYR A 1037 -15.45 3.68 -11.79
CA TYR A 1037 -14.44 3.16 -10.87
C TYR A 1037 -14.40 3.91 -9.51
N CYS A 1038 -15.03 5.09 -9.39
CA CYS A 1038 -14.95 5.93 -8.18
C CYS A 1038 -15.64 5.40 -6.91
#